data_AF-A0A8J4LSQ9-F1
#
_entry.id   AF-A0A8J4LSQ9-F1
#
_cell.length_a   1.000
_cell.length_b   1.000
_cell.length_c   1.000
_cell.angle_alpha   90.00
_cell.angle_beta   90.00
_cell.angle_gamma   90.00
#
_symmetry.space_group_name_H-M   'P 1'
#
loop_
_entity.id
_entity.type
_entity.pdbx_description
1 polymer ?
#
loop_
_entity_poly.entity_id
_entity_poly.type
_entity_poly.pdbx_seq_one_letter_code
_entity_poly.pdbx_strand_id
1 'polypeptide(L)'
;MLEDERYGTAFIGNATGWSLHCSTTLHQSFCDINSIEADPQLNANFTPLACSPARGRAAPSLPSGMKLVTDDFSGRTRPVDQFDSGAVQSNINGGAKPLPPVPAAFAKIPAFYGVGPGPVYSKEWPYDYWAARVCKDLYVDAVNGTDNQAFNYDSNYSYPFKTIGGALVAINQCDRILLKGGQNHVGGFGIFRPNVTVTTNPADLPAARAKVVCSPATTGANPCIRTGDGLYGGAAAITLTNFDVVMSGSSSSSCIHLNEGAGSGTSAYWAFYLAARGLSTTKSFIKHMSLTDCGLHGIKLSTFVKDVVVENMTITRPKGTGIEVRGGGNLIIRGSSILSPVDAGIRLGGGARNVLVERNIIKNFGGRGIILGSDNTEVMYMDVDWARTNNDWHDNINTTVRNNILDGGAGAGVSFYSARDAVVVHNTLLNVAASMQAGVLLDVSPKQLGPTLTTGPPNANITFKNNIVTLGGPVTANLMVEARLMQGTILNKYLSGTPPNGTCPAAQHHRRMLRALMGHRALMAAAKAADIVSTTAALSEMQLKDSQPNNRRELAASFADSYLNAPGEVGRNPDGSCPIFPPDNAWHLDVTSLPVHANSKSIKTHIGGGNLHPDFGGGYTANGQRILYGIPFVVVDSRKGTPMVPIDIPLTGYADESDILPGGYPIPPNATVEGAYNNCPDNPCGGDRHVLVVDNATCLLYETWRSFPPAVTGTGRWQADQVSRFNLSRNAVGRPLGWTSADAAGLPILPGLVKWEEVVVKGVIDHAIRFTGPNSRRAYAPPATHFAPTGYTDLDAPYMGMRVRLNASFDCSPLAQAAQVFCTALKKYGGIFADNGSPWYFSGEATAKWDAVLSQLYDISKIPSSAIDVLDTGCLCLDADCTTAECNGIPDVDANSLPVYPAISNISDLSFANNIYFKPAANPPVSGRYADRRVAPLGTGYDGGLAGWKSYIGGDAGSMEANPLLDSTSYMPGAGSPATRTVPRLEEASMDFSGMYRGPVGGLTDAGAVLSG
;
A
#
# COMPACT_ATOMS: atom_id res chain seq x y z
N MET A 1 21.15 -20.43 -2.53
CA MET A 1 20.29 -21.62 -2.41
C MET A 1 20.31 -22.38 -3.72
N LEU A 2 20.20 -23.71 -3.65
CA LEU A 2 20.16 -24.64 -4.78
C LEU A 2 19.00 -25.64 -4.56
N GLU A 3 18.38 -26.10 -5.64
CA GLU A 3 17.09 -26.79 -5.63
C GLU A 3 16.99 -27.90 -6.68
N ASP A 4 16.27 -28.98 -6.34
CA ASP A 4 15.93 -30.09 -7.23
C ASP A 4 14.48 -30.53 -6.99
N GLU A 5 13.63 -30.36 -7.99
CA GLU A 5 12.18 -30.68 -7.92
C GLU A 5 11.82 -32.04 -8.57
N ARG A 6 12.80 -32.77 -9.11
CA ARG A 6 12.52 -33.96 -9.93
C ARG A 6 11.99 -35.12 -9.09
N TYR A 7 11.01 -35.84 -9.66
CA TYR A 7 10.47 -37.12 -9.15
C TYR A 7 10.02 -37.12 -7.67
N GLY A 8 9.62 -35.97 -7.13
CA GLY A 8 9.04 -35.87 -5.78
C GLY A 8 10.05 -35.82 -4.63
N THR A 9 11.35 -35.81 -4.90
CA THR A 9 12.39 -35.55 -3.88
C THR A 9 12.79 -34.09 -3.88
N ALA A 10 12.02 -33.23 -3.19
CA ALA A 10 12.36 -31.82 -3.02
C ALA A 10 13.64 -31.67 -2.19
N PHE A 11 14.76 -31.37 -2.84
CA PHE A 11 15.96 -30.85 -2.16
C PHE A 11 15.95 -29.32 -2.25
N ILE A 12 16.13 -28.66 -1.10
CA ILE A 12 16.37 -27.22 -0.99
C ILE A 12 17.50 -27.01 0.02
N GLY A 13 18.56 -26.30 -0.36
CA GLY A 13 19.70 -26.08 0.55
C GLY A 13 20.82 -25.18 0.04
N ASN A 14 21.97 -25.28 0.70
CA ASN A 14 23.22 -24.59 0.37
C ASN A 14 24.15 -25.50 -0.47
N ALA A 15 25.28 -24.96 -0.95
CA ALA A 15 26.26 -25.70 -1.76
C ALA A 15 26.73 -27.03 -1.12
N THR A 16 26.98 -27.05 0.20
CA THR A 16 27.39 -28.26 0.93
C THR A 16 26.29 -29.33 0.91
N GLY A 17 25.04 -28.94 1.18
CA GLY A 17 23.90 -29.84 1.10
C GLY A 17 23.62 -30.32 -0.32
N TRP A 18 23.85 -29.47 -1.32
CA TRP A 18 23.69 -29.80 -2.74
C TRP A 18 24.69 -30.85 -3.21
N SER A 19 25.99 -30.70 -2.90
CA SER A 19 26.98 -31.73 -3.23
C SER A 19 26.68 -33.06 -2.51
N LEU A 20 26.22 -33.01 -1.26
CA LEU A 20 25.73 -34.20 -0.56
C LEU A 20 24.57 -34.86 -1.31
N HIS A 21 23.49 -34.13 -1.61
CA HIS A 21 22.33 -34.63 -2.37
C HIS A 21 22.72 -35.19 -3.74
N CYS A 22 23.63 -34.53 -4.47
CA CYS A 22 24.11 -35.03 -5.75
C CYS A 22 24.91 -36.34 -5.63
N SER A 23 25.71 -36.50 -4.57
CA SER A 23 26.45 -37.74 -4.33
C SER A 23 25.57 -38.89 -3.79
N THR A 24 24.63 -38.60 -2.90
CA THR A 24 23.78 -39.63 -2.23
C THR A 24 22.54 -40.00 -3.02
N THR A 25 21.89 -39.01 -3.66
CA THR A 25 20.54 -39.14 -4.23
C THR A 25 20.56 -39.16 -5.75
N LEU A 26 21.47 -38.40 -6.38
CA LEU A 26 21.69 -38.45 -7.83
C LEU A 26 22.82 -39.40 -8.24
N HIS A 27 23.50 -40.03 -7.27
CA HIS A 27 24.62 -40.95 -7.43
C HIS A 27 25.78 -40.43 -8.31
N GLN A 28 25.94 -39.12 -8.43
CA GLN A 28 27.02 -38.51 -9.21
C GLN A 28 28.24 -38.20 -8.34
N SER A 29 29.20 -39.13 -8.36
CA SER A 29 30.53 -38.95 -7.78
C SER A 29 31.15 -37.62 -8.26
N PHE A 30 31.75 -36.87 -7.34
CA PHE A 30 32.42 -35.57 -7.59
C PHE A 30 31.52 -34.40 -8.01
N CYS A 31 30.18 -34.54 -8.01
CA CYS A 31 29.30 -33.41 -8.29
C CYS A 31 29.41 -32.31 -7.21
N ASP A 32 29.74 -31.10 -7.64
CA ASP A 32 29.79 -29.84 -6.86
C ASP A 32 30.66 -29.83 -5.58
N ILE A 33 31.53 -30.82 -5.40
CA ILE A 33 32.32 -31.07 -4.17
C ILE A 33 33.29 -29.93 -3.76
N ASN A 34 33.61 -29.02 -4.68
CA ASN A 34 34.51 -27.88 -4.45
C ASN A 34 33.79 -26.52 -4.41
N SER A 35 32.47 -26.49 -4.55
CA SER A 35 31.67 -25.26 -4.65
C SER A 35 31.38 -24.64 -3.28
N ILE A 36 31.33 -23.32 -3.23
CA ILE A 36 31.10 -22.53 -2.01
C ILE A 36 30.07 -21.43 -2.28
N GLU A 37 29.30 -21.08 -1.25
CA GLU A 37 28.31 -20.00 -1.29
C GLU A 37 28.91 -18.76 -0.61
N ALA A 38 29.33 -17.77 -1.41
CA ALA A 38 30.00 -16.55 -0.95
C ALA A 38 29.81 -15.39 -1.94
N ASP A 39 29.90 -14.15 -1.44
CA ASP A 39 29.99 -12.94 -2.27
C ASP A 39 31.28 -12.97 -3.12
N PRO A 40 31.20 -12.85 -4.46
CA PRO A 40 32.37 -12.90 -5.33
C PRO A 40 33.29 -11.67 -5.23
N GLN A 41 32.87 -10.56 -4.60
CA GLN A 41 33.69 -9.37 -4.33
C GLN A 41 34.51 -8.90 -5.55
N LEU A 42 33.81 -8.53 -6.61
CA LEU A 42 34.40 -8.02 -7.86
C LEU A 42 34.48 -6.49 -7.84
N ASN A 43 35.42 -5.92 -8.59
CA ASN A 43 35.41 -4.49 -8.91
C ASN A 43 34.44 -4.16 -10.06
N ALA A 44 34.29 -2.87 -10.39
CA ALA A 44 33.41 -2.40 -11.47
C ALA A 44 33.75 -2.93 -12.88
N ASN A 45 34.95 -3.50 -13.07
CA ASN A 45 35.39 -4.14 -14.30
C ASN A 45 35.30 -5.69 -14.20
N PHE A 46 34.46 -6.21 -13.30
CA PHE A 46 34.27 -7.63 -12.99
C PHE A 46 35.55 -8.40 -12.61
N THR A 47 36.63 -7.70 -12.26
CA THR A 47 37.88 -8.32 -11.82
C THR A 47 37.79 -8.64 -10.32
N PRO A 48 38.17 -9.84 -9.86
CA PRO A 48 38.22 -10.15 -8.43
C PRO A 48 39.07 -9.15 -7.64
N LEU A 49 38.52 -8.60 -6.55
CA LEU A 49 39.29 -7.82 -5.59
C LEU A 49 40.35 -8.69 -4.91
N ALA A 50 41.38 -8.09 -4.31
CA ALA A 50 42.42 -8.84 -3.60
C ALA A 50 41.89 -9.65 -2.39
N CYS A 51 40.72 -9.28 -1.87
CA CYS A 51 39.95 -9.96 -0.82
C CYS A 51 39.02 -11.08 -1.35
N SER A 52 38.84 -11.20 -2.67
CA SER A 52 37.77 -12.01 -3.28
C SER A 52 37.95 -13.52 -3.06
N PRO A 53 36.88 -14.24 -2.66
CA PRO A 53 36.90 -15.70 -2.59
C PRO A 53 36.85 -16.37 -3.98
N ALA A 54 36.63 -15.63 -5.07
CA ALA A 54 36.68 -16.15 -6.45
C ALA A 54 38.10 -16.15 -7.05
N ARG A 55 39.05 -15.45 -6.41
CA ARG A 55 40.42 -15.31 -6.90
C ARG A 55 41.22 -16.61 -6.71
N GLY A 56 41.84 -17.11 -7.77
CA GLY A 56 42.67 -18.32 -7.76
C GLY A 56 41.91 -19.60 -7.35
N ARG A 57 40.59 -19.64 -7.55
CA ARG A 57 39.72 -20.75 -7.07
C ARG A 57 39.48 -21.88 -8.06
N ALA A 58 39.71 -21.69 -9.35
CA ALA A 58 39.50 -22.74 -10.33
C ALA A 58 40.62 -23.80 -10.22
N ALA A 59 40.24 -25.08 -10.32
CA ALA A 59 41.17 -26.18 -10.08
C ALA A 59 42.32 -26.20 -11.12
N PRO A 60 43.57 -26.47 -10.70
CA PRO A 60 44.72 -26.57 -11.62
C PRO A 60 44.66 -27.79 -12.55
N SER A 61 43.71 -28.71 -12.32
CA SER A 61 43.41 -29.85 -13.18
C SER A 61 41.90 -30.07 -13.27
N LEU A 62 41.42 -30.39 -14.46
CA LEU A 62 40.04 -30.82 -14.73
C LEU A 62 40.01 -32.35 -14.99
N PRO A 63 38.82 -32.99 -14.95
CA PRO A 63 38.68 -34.39 -15.32
C PRO A 63 39.16 -34.70 -16.74
N SER A 64 39.59 -35.96 -16.95
CA SER A 64 40.12 -36.43 -18.24
C SER A 64 39.19 -36.08 -19.42
N GLY A 65 39.77 -35.51 -20.47
CA GLY A 65 39.05 -35.05 -21.66
C GLY A 65 38.66 -33.56 -21.66
N MET A 66 38.62 -32.87 -20.50
CA MET A 66 38.39 -31.43 -20.45
C MET A 66 39.71 -30.64 -20.57
N LYS A 67 39.73 -29.62 -21.44
CA LYS A 67 40.85 -28.67 -21.53
C LYS A 67 40.67 -27.52 -20.55
N LEU A 68 41.75 -27.14 -19.88
CA LEU A 68 41.82 -25.87 -19.15
C LEU A 68 41.70 -24.71 -20.16
N VAL A 69 41.00 -23.65 -19.78
CA VAL A 69 40.82 -22.48 -20.65
C VAL A 69 41.89 -21.44 -20.33
N THR A 70 42.84 -21.27 -21.26
CA THR A 70 44.01 -20.42 -21.14
C THR A 70 43.73 -18.93 -21.25
N ASP A 71 42.58 -18.55 -21.81
CA ASP A 71 42.30 -17.16 -22.20
C ASP A 71 41.00 -16.63 -21.55
N ASP A 72 40.82 -15.32 -21.53
CA ASP A 72 39.65 -14.65 -20.98
C ASP A 72 38.56 -14.34 -22.03
N PHE A 73 37.48 -13.69 -21.60
CA PHE A 73 36.37 -13.27 -22.47
C PHE A 73 36.79 -12.31 -23.61
N SER A 74 37.96 -11.65 -23.48
CA SER A 74 38.54 -10.76 -24.49
C SER A 74 39.66 -11.44 -25.32
N GLY A 75 39.86 -12.76 -25.17
CA GLY A 75 40.92 -13.50 -25.85
C GLY A 75 42.33 -13.21 -25.34
N ARG A 76 42.47 -12.69 -24.12
CA ARG A 76 43.77 -12.41 -23.48
C ARG A 76 44.20 -13.62 -22.67
N THR A 77 45.43 -14.08 -22.86
CA THR A 77 45.99 -15.20 -22.11
C THR A 77 46.12 -14.87 -20.63
N ARG A 78 45.56 -15.76 -19.80
CA ARG A 78 45.50 -15.64 -18.34
C ARG A 78 46.89 -15.82 -17.73
N PRO A 79 47.16 -15.24 -16.55
CA PRO A 79 48.40 -15.52 -15.82
C PRO A 79 48.57 -17.00 -15.56
N VAL A 80 49.78 -17.50 -15.77
CA VAL A 80 50.18 -18.84 -15.29
C VAL A 80 49.99 -18.87 -13.76
N ASP A 81 49.52 -20.00 -13.24
CA ASP A 81 49.29 -20.26 -11.81
C ASP A 81 48.15 -19.47 -11.10
N GLN A 82 47.36 -18.61 -11.78
CA GLN A 82 46.17 -17.97 -11.19
C GLN A 82 44.93 -18.07 -12.10
N PHE A 83 44.08 -19.06 -11.83
CA PHE A 83 42.81 -19.28 -12.54
C PHE A 83 41.61 -18.80 -11.72
N ASP A 84 41.04 -17.66 -12.11
CA ASP A 84 39.83 -17.10 -11.51
C ASP A 84 38.55 -17.71 -12.11
N SER A 85 37.54 -17.91 -11.26
CA SER A 85 36.28 -18.55 -11.60
C SER A 85 35.41 -17.68 -12.53
N GLY A 86 35.24 -18.09 -13.80
CA GLY A 86 34.43 -17.37 -14.78
C GLY A 86 34.29 -18.12 -16.12
N ALA A 87 33.20 -17.84 -16.85
CA ALA A 87 32.75 -18.66 -17.98
C ALA A 87 33.56 -18.50 -19.27
N VAL A 88 33.79 -19.62 -19.96
CA VAL A 88 34.04 -19.73 -21.42
C VAL A 88 33.29 -20.96 -21.93
N GLN A 89 32.81 -20.92 -23.18
CA GLN A 89 31.97 -21.98 -23.76
C GLN A 89 32.67 -22.67 -24.95
N SER A 90 32.82 -23.99 -24.87
CA SER A 90 33.29 -24.85 -25.97
C SER A 90 32.15 -25.70 -26.53
N ASN A 91 32.33 -26.23 -27.75
CA ASN A 91 31.50 -27.35 -28.22
C ASN A 91 31.99 -28.70 -27.67
N ILE A 92 31.22 -29.77 -27.88
CA ILE A 92 31.52 -31.13 -27.37
C ILE A 92 32.86 -31.71 -27.85
N ASN A 93 33.46 -31.15 -28.92
CA ASN A 93 34.75 -31.55 -29.45
C ASN A 93 35.89 -30.57 -29.09
N GLY A 94 35.66 -29.65 -28.15
CA GLY A 94 36.67 -28.69 -27.68
C GLY A 94 37.05 -27.60 -28.69
N GLY A 95 36.27 -27.43 -29.76
CA GLY A 95 36.42 -26.33 -30.70
C GLY A 95 35.62 -25.09 -30.28
N ALA A 96 36.12 -23.92 -30.64
CA ALA A 96 35.31 -22.70 -30.59
C ALA A 96 34.12 -22.85 -31.54
N LYS A 97 32.90 -22.55 -31.07
CA LYS A 97 31.76 -22.35 -31.96
C LYS A 97 31.97 -21.02 -32.70
N PRO A 98 31.95 -20.97 -34.04
CA PRO A 98 31.76 -19.71 -34.73
C PRO A 98 30.37 -19.20 -34.33
N LEU A 99 30.33 -18.12 -33.55
CA LEU A 99 29.14 -17.29 -33.49
C LEU A 99 28.97 -16.65 -34.89
N PRO A 100 27.75 -16.37 -35.34
CA PRO A 100 27.55 -15.40 -36.41
C PRO A 100 28.25 -14.08 -36.03
N PRO A 101 28.71 -13.28 -37.01
CA PRO A 101 29.20 -11.94 -36.72
C PRO A 101 28.11 -11.19 -35.95
N VAL A 102 28.45 -10.73 -34.73
CA VAL A 102 27.57 -9.90 -33.91
C VAL A 102 27.13 -8.71 -34.76
N PRO A 103 25.84 -8.56 -35.10
CA PRO A 103 25.40 -7.53 -36.04
C PRO A 103 25.85 -6.15 -35.57
N ALA A 104 26.31 -5.29 -36.48
CA ALA A 104 26.94 -4.01 -36.16
C ALA A 104 26.06 -3.03 -35.34
N ALA A 105 24.77 -3.31 -35.20
CA ALA A 105 23.87 -2.67 -34.24
C ALA A 105 24.25 -2.96 -32.77
N PHE A 106 24.55 -4.22 -32.42
CA PHE A 106 24.91 -4.62 -31.05
C PHE A 106 26.22 -4.01 -30.58
N ALA A 107 27.19 -3.79 -31.48
CA ALA A 107 28.45 -3.10 -31.18
C ALA A 107 28.29 -1.61 -30.78
N LYS A 108 27.06 -1.08 -30.79
CA LYS A 108 26.72 0.29 -30.41
C LYS A 108 25.78 0.39 -29.20
N ILE A 109 25.36 -0.73 -28.61
CA ILE A 109 24.49 -0.75 -27.42
C ILE A 109 25.39 -0.74 -26.18
N PRO A 110 25.20 0.20 -25.23
CA PRO A 110 25.95 0.19 -23.97
C PRO A 110 25.76 -1.10 -23.16
N ALA A 111 26.77 -1.46 -22.36
CA ALA A 111 26.68 -2.60 -21.46
C ALA A 111 25.58 -2.39 -20.40
N PHE A 112 24.98 -3.48 -19.92
CA PHE A 112 23.95 -3.41 -18.87
C PHE A 112 24.55 -2.98 -17.53
N TYR A 113 24.19 -1.79 -17.04
CA TYR A 113 24.81 -1.14 -15.88
C TYR A 113 24.26 -1.57 -14.50
N GLY A 114 23.53 -2.69 -14.41
CA GLY A 114 23.30 -3.38 -13.13
C GLY A 114 22.22 -2.79 -12.21
N VAL A 115 21.20 -2.13 -12.74
CA VAL A 115 19.96 -1.83 -12.00
C VAL A 115 18.82 -2.68 -12.59
N GLY A 116 18.05 -3.34 -11.71
CA GLY A 116 17.07 -4.36 -12.08
C GLY A 116 17.64 -5.78 -12.19
N PRO A 117 16.79 -6.83 -12.10
CA PRO A 117 17.23 -8.22 -12.22
C PRO A 117 17.68 -8.55 -13.65
N GLY A 118 18.69 -9.42 -13.77
CA GLY A 118 19.31 -9.75 -15.06
C GLY A 118 18.41 -10.53 -16.02
N PRO A 119 18.62 -10.42 -17.35
CA PRO A 119 17.76 -11.03 -18.37
C PRO A 119 17.85 -12.57 -18.36
N VAL A 120 16.80 -13.22 -17.84
CA VAL A 120 16.72 -14.68 -17.63
C VAL A 120 16.79 -15.50 -18.95
N TYR A 121 16.37 -14.91 -20.08
CA TYR A 121 16.09 -15.62 -21.33
C TYR A 121 17.23 -15.61 -22.37
N SER A 122 18.48 -15.38 -21.95
CA SER A 122 19.66 -15.44 -22.84
C SER A 122 20.01 -16.85 -23.35
N LYS A 123 19.21 -17.88 -23.01
CA LYS A 123 19.44 -19.29 -23.35
C LYS A 123 18.61 -19.81 -24.55
N GLU A 124 17.56 -19.12 -24.96
CA GLU A 124 16.62 -19.59 -26.02
C GLU A 124 16.90 -19.05 -27.44
N TRP A 125 18.00 -18.32 -27.61
CA TRP A 125 18.19 -17.38 -28.72
C TRP A 125 18.35 -17.89 -30.20
N PRO A 126 18.69 -19.16 -30.54
CA PRO A 126 19.25 -19.44 -31.88
C PRO A 126 18.36 -20.14 -32.92
N TYR A 127 17.03 -20.32 -32.73
CA TYR A 127 16.19 -20.99 -33.77
C TYR A 127 15.24 -20.04 -34.51
N ASP A 128 14.28 -19.40 -33.81
CA ASP A 128 13.16 -18.67 -34.44
C ASP A 128 13.57 -17.49 -35.35
N TYR A 129 14.78 -16.96 -35.20
CA TYR A 129 15.31 -15.86 -36.03
C TYR A 129 15.90 -16.29 -37.39
N TRP A 130 16.18 -17.58 -37.59
CA TRP A 130 17.17 -18.03 -38.60
C TRP A 130 16.53 -18.62 -39.86
N ALA A 131 15.26 -19.02 -39.78
CA ALA A 131 14.44 -19.40 -40.93
C ALA A 131 13.35 -18.34 -41.17
N ALA A 132 13.27 -17.82 -42.39
CA ALA A 132 12.17 -16.95 -42.79
C ALA A 132 10.95 -17.81 -43.15
N ARG A 133 9.93 -17.84 -42.28
CA ARG A 133 8.64 -18.51 -42.53
C ARG A 133 7.54 -17.52 -42.90
N VAL A 134 6.45 -18.02 -43.48
CA VAL A 134 5.25 -17.24 -43.80
C VAL A 134 4.32 -17.17 -42.58
N CYS A 135 3.77 -15.99 -42.31
CA CYS A 135 2.77 -15.76 -41.25
C CYS A 135 1.47 -16.54 -41.53
N LYS A 136 0.90 -17.18 -40.51
CA LYS A 136 -0.26 -18.09 -40.66
C LYS A 136 -1.52 -17.57 -39.97
N ASP A 137 -2.66 -18.04 -40.48
CA ASP A 137 -3.96 -17.92 -39.84
C ASP A 137 -4.29 -19.22 -39.09
N LEU A 138 -4.34 -19.16 -37.76
CA LEU A 138 -4.73 -20.24 -36.88
C LEU A 138 -6.22 -20.07 -36.54
N TYR A 139 -7.07 -20.75 -37.29
CA TYR A 139 -8.51 -20.77 -37.06
C TYR A 139 -8.83 -21.52 -35.76
N VAL A 140 -9.73 -20.97 -34.94
CA VAL A 140 -10.25 -21.63 -33.72
C VAL A 140 -11.77 -21.78 -33.84
N ASP A 141 -12.25 -23.02 -33.81
CA ASP A 141 -13.68 -23.37 -33.76
C ASP A 141 -13.90 -24.18 -32.48
N ALA A 142 -14.57 -23.59 -31.49
CA ALA A 142 -14.79 -24.19 -30.18
C ALA A 142 -15.71 -25.42 -30.21
N VAL A 143 -16.48 -25.59 -31.29
CA VAL A 143 -17.41 -26.70 -31.49
C VAL A 143 -16.75 -27.82 -32.31
N ASN A 144 -16.19 -27.48 -33.48
CA ASN A 144 -15.74 -28.43 -34.50
C ASN A 144 -14.22 -28.63 -34.57
N GLY A 145 -13.43 -27.80 -33.88
CA GLY A 145 -11.96 -27.84 -33.94
C GLY A 145 -11.33 -28.98 -33.13
N THR A 146 -10.02 -29.17 -33.32
CA THR A 146 -9.18 -30.12 -32.58
C THR A 146 -7.82 -29.51 -32.23
N ASP A 147 -7.43 -29.65 -30.97
CA ASP A 147 -6.06 -29.33 -30.51
C ASP A 147 -5.12 -30.54 -30.67
N ASN A 148 -5.66 -31.73 -30.95
CA ASN A 148 -4.89 -32.96 -31.17
C ASN A 148 -4.36 -33.04 -32.61
N GLN A 149 -3.48 -32.11 -32.99
CA GLN A 149 -2.78 -32.11 -34.27
C GLN A 149 -1.30 -31.76 -34.11
N ALA A 150 -0.45 -32.34 -34.95
CA ALA A 150 1.01 -32.17 -34.86
C ALA A 150 1.42 -30.72 -35.17
N PHE A 151 2.46 -30.23 -34.50
CA PHE A 151 3.04 -28.92 -34.79
C PHE A 151 3.58 -28.86 -36.23
N ASN A 152 3.19 -27.82 -36.97
CA ASN A 152 3.52 -27.65 -38.38
C ASN A 152 4.25 -26.31 -38.59
N TYR A 153 5.57 -26.38 -38.80
CA TYR A 153 6.39 -25.18 -38.97
C TYR A 153 6.18 -24.51 -40.34
N ASP A 154 6.02 -25.30 -41.40
CA ASP A 154 6.15 -24.83 -42.80
C ASP A 154 4.83 -24.46 -43.49
N SER A 155 3.73 -25.15 -43.19
CA SER A 155 2.43 -24.97 -43.89
C SER A 155 1.25 -24.76 -42.95
N ASN A 156 0.07 -24.42 -43.49
CA ASN A 156 -1.13 -24.21 -42.67
C ASN A 156 -1.59 -25.50 -41.98
N TYR A 157 -2.27 -25.36 -40.84
CA TYR A 157 -2.87 -26.46 -40.11
C TYR A 157 -4.09 -27.00 -40.87
N SER A 158 -4.20 -28.33 -40.98
CA SER A 158 -5.26 -29.01 -41.75
C SER A 158 -6.65 -28.91 -41.12
N TYR A 159 -6.71 -28.61 -39.81
CA TYR A 159 -7.95 -28.50 -39.05
C TYR A 159 -7.91 -27.23 -38.17
N PRO A 160 -9.06 -26.58 -37.90
CA PRO A 160 -9.14 -25.55 -36.87
C PRO A 160 -8.74 -26.11 -35.51
N PHE A 161 -8.09 -25.29 -34.68
CA PHE A 161 -7.89 -25.56 -33.26
C PHE A 161 -9.22 -25.54 -32.52
N LYS A 162 -9.29 -26.27 -31.40
CA LYS A 162 -10.48 -26.26 -30.52
C LYS A 162 -10.42 -25.15 -29.49
N THR A 163 -9.22 -24.83 -28.99
CA THR A 163 -9.03 -23.80 -27.96
C THR A 163 -8.03 -22.74 -28.39
N ILE A 164 -8.20 -21.54 -27.83
CA ILE A 164 -7.23 -20.44 -27.99
C ILE A 164 -5.87 -20.86 -27.40
N GLY A 165 -5.88 -21.64 -26.31
CA GLY A 165 -4.67 -22.21 -25.70
C GLY A 165 -3.92 -23.16 -26.66
N GLY A 166 -4.62 -24.09 -27.32
CA GLY A 166 -4.04 -24.97 -28.33
C GLY A 166 -3.40 -24.21 -29.49
N ALA A 167 -4.11 -23.20 -30.01
CA ALA A 167 -3.57 -22.30 -31.03
C ALA A 167 -2.34 -21.51 -30.54
N LEU A 168 -2.31 -21.06 -29.27
CA LEU A 168 -1.17 -20.34 -28.68
C LEU A 168 0.04 -21.22 -28.38
N VAL A 169 -0.12 -22.53 -28.17
CA VAL A 169 1.01 -23.49 -28.12
C VAL A 169 1.61 -23.69 -29.51
N ALA A 170 0.78 -23.64 -30.55
CA ALA A 170 1.19 -23.73 -31.96
C ALA A 170 1.72 -22.41 -32.56
N ILE A 171 1.54 -21.27 -31.88
CA ILE A 171 1.82 -19.95 -32.45
C ILE A 171 3.31 -19.61 -32.48
N ASN A 172 3.72 -18.87 -33.49
CA ASN A 172 5.02 -18.22 -33.55
C ASN A 172 4.84 -16.83 -34.20
N GLN A 173 5.88 -16.02 -34.26
CA GLN A 173 5.85 -14.60 -34.62
C GLN A 173 5.10 -14.34 -35.94
N CYS A 174 4.37 -13.22 -35.98
CA CYS A 174 3.49 -12.72 -37.04
C CYS A 174 2.19 -13.52 -37.35
N ASP A 175 1.93 -14.63 -36.66
CA ASP A 175 0.68 -15.37 -36.81
C ASP A 175 -0.55 -14.61 -36.27
N ARG A 176 -1.72 -14.99 -36.77
CA ARG A 176 -3.03 -14.48 -36.35
C ARG A 176 -3.93 -15.62 -35.90
N ILE A 177 -4.51 -15.50 -34.71
CA ILE A 177 -5.59 -16.38 -34.24
C ILE A 177 -6.92 -15.80 -34.73
N LEU A 178 -7.66 -16.61 -35.50
CA LEU A 178 -8.95 -16.26 -36.08
C LEU A 178 -10.06 -17.05 -35.38
N LEU A 179 -10.69 -16.43 -34.39
CA LEU A 179 -11.79 -17.02 -33.61
C LEU A 179 -13.06 -17.11 -34.46
N LYS A 180 -13.70 -18.28 -34.51
CA LYS A 180 -15.01 -18.46 -35.15
C LYS A 180 -16.06 -17.54 -34.51
N GLY A 181 -16.68 -16.69 -35.31
CA GLY A 181 -17.67 -15.71 -34.84
C GLY A 181 -18.98 -16.36 -34.37
N GLY A 182 -19.69 -15.69 -33.46
CA GLY A 182 -20.93 -16.20 -32.85
C GLY A 182 -20.75 -17.32 -31.83
N GLN A 183 -19.53 -17.83 -31.63
CA GLN A 183 -19.23 -18.87 -30.64
C GLN A 183 -18.72 -18.29 -29.31
N ASN A 184 -18.97 -19.05 -28.23
CA ASN A 184 -18.33 -18.86 -26.93
C ASN A 184 -17.06 -19.72 -26.84
N HIS A 185 -15.91 -19.08 -26.73
CA HIS A 185 -14.60 -19.69 -26.50
C HIS A 185 -14.34 -19.68 -24.99
N VAL A 186 -14.37 -20.84 -24.35
CA VAL A 186 -14.36 -20.96 -22.88
C VAL A 186 -12.93 -21.08 -22.35
N GLY A 187 -12.62 -20.33 -21.30
CA GLY A 187 -11.32 -20.33 -20.62
C GLY A 187 -10.46 -19.12 -20.98
N GLY A 188 -9.61 -18.71 -20.02
CA GLY A 188 -8.64 -17.65 -20.21
C GLY A 188 -7.35 -18.14 -20.87
N PHE A 189 -6.55 -17.21 -21.40
CA PHE A 189 -5.31 -17.56 -22.12
C PHE A 189 -4.16 -16.57 -21.87
N GLY A 190 -2.94 -17.10 -21.95
CA GLY A 190 -1.69 -16.34 -21.84
C GLY A 190 -1.00 -16.18 -23.19
N ILE A 191 -0.60 -14.96 -23.54
CA ILE A 191 0.23 -14.68 -24.72
C ILE A 191 1.70 -14.58 -24.30
N PHE A 192 2.53 -15.45 -24.87
CA PHE A 192 3.97 -15.57 -24.56
C PHE A 192 4.88 -15.25 -25.75
N ARG A 193 4.31 -15.08 -26.96
CA ARG A 193 5.04 -14.77 -28.21
C ARG A 193 4.78 -13.33 -28.66
N PRO A 194 5.75 -12.65 -29.30
CA PRO A 194 5.57 -11.30 -29.83
C PRO A 194 4.98 -11.28 -31.24
N ASN A 195 4.44 -10.14 -31.65
CA ASN A 195 3.74 -9.90 -32.92
C ASN A 195 2.64 -10.94 -33.16
N VAL A 196 1.70 -11.02 -32.22
CA VAL A 196 0.55 -11.93 -32.21
C VAL A 196 -0.73 -11.13 -32.36
N THR A 197 -1.59 -11.51 -33.31
CA THR A 197 -2.94 -10.96 -33.43
C THR A 197 -3.97 -11.99 -32.95
N VAL A 198 -4.96 -11.57 -32.16
CA VAL A 198 -6.18 -12.34 -31.86
C VAL A 198 -7.40 -11.51 -32.30
N THR A 199 -8.23 -12.09 -33.16
CA THR A 199 -9.45 -11.45 -33.69
C THR A 199 -10.54 -12.47 -33.96
N THR A 200 -11.80 -12.04 -33.99
CA THR A 200 -12.82 -12.80 -34.73
C THR A 200 -12.39 -12.92 -36.20
N ASN A 201 -12.59 -14.08 -36.79
CA ASN A 201 -12.42 -14.36 -38.21
C ASN A 201 -13.14 -13.30 -39.08
N PRO A 202 -12.46 -12.62 -40.03
CA PRO A 202 -13.06 -11.57 -40.85
C PRO A 202 -14.31 -11.99 -41.63
N ALA A 203 -14.45 -13.27 -41.99
CA ALA A 203 -15.64 -13.78 -42.68
C ALA A 203 -16.90 -13.85 -41.77
N ASP A 204 -16.72 -13.94 -40.46
CA ASP A 204 -17.83 -14.03 -39.49
C ASP A 204 -18.21 -12.67 -38.88
N LEU A 205 -17.30 -11.68 -38.93
CA LEU A 205 -17.48 -10.34 -38.36
C LEU A 205 -18.80 -9.63 -38.74
N PRO A 206 -19.31 -9.71 -39.99
CA PRO A 206 -20.58 -9.08 -40.36
C PRO A 206 -21.81 -9.68 -39.67
N ALA A 207 -21.71 -10.91 -39.14
CA ALA A 207 -22.81 -11.61 -38.49
C ALA A 207 -22.71 -11.59 -36.96
N ALA A 208 -21.54 -11.94 -36.40
CA ALA A 208 -21.31 -11.91 -34.96
C ALA A 208 -19.83 -11.94 -34.57
N ARG A 209 -19.43 -11.14 -33.58
CA ARG A 209 -18.13 -11.29 -32.90
C ARG A 209 -18.07 -12.62 -32.14
N ALA A 210 -16.87 -13.18 -32.00
CA ALA A 210 -16.58 -14.24 -31.04
C ALA A 210 -16.61 -13.69 -29.60
N LYS A 211 -16.91 -14.56 -28.62
CA LYS A 211 -16.91 -14.23 -27.19
C LYS A 211 -15.95 -15.12 -26.44
N VAL A 212 -15.04 -14.56 -25.64
CA VAL A 212 -14.21 -15.29 -24.68
C VAL A 212 -14.90 -15.27 -23.33
N VAL A 213 -15.08 -16.44 -22.71
CA VAL A 213 -15.88 -16.62 -21.49
C VAL A 213 -15.02 -17.18 -20.36
N CYS A 214 -14.86 -16.39 -19.30
CA CYS A 214 -13.96 -16.68 -18.17
C CYS A 214 -14.71 -16.66 -16.83
N SER A 215 -14.33 -17.54 -15.90
CA SER A 215 -14.85 -17.56 -14.53
C SER A 215 -13.78 -18.12 -13.58
N PRO A 216 -13.93 -18.00 -12.24
CA PRO A 216 -13.05 -18.67 -11.29
C PRO A 216 -12.90 -20.18 -11.53
N ALA A 217 -13.91 -20.85 -12.10
CA ALA A 217 -13.84 -22.26 -12.47
C ALA A 217 -12.98 -22.54 -13.72
N THR A 218 -12.74 -21.55 -14.59
CA THR A 218 -11.94 -21.69 -15.83
C THR A 218 -10.62 -20.90 -15.83
N THR A 219 -10.41 -19.99 -14.87
CA THR A 219 -9.17 -19.21 -14.72
C THR A 219 -8.60 -19.17 -13.30
N GLY A 220 -9.37 -19.56 -12.27
CA GLY A 220 -8.97 -19.40 -10.87
C GLY A 220 -8.79 -17.92 -10.49
N ALA A 221 -7.61 -17.57 -9.98
CA ALA A 221 -7.20 -16.19 -9.74
C ALA A 221 -6.55 -15.51 -10.97
N ASN A 222 -6.38 -16.22 -12.09
CA ASN A 222 -5.70 -15.66 -13.27
C ASN A 222 -6.60 -14.70 -14.08
N PRO A 223 -6.02 -13.70 -14.75
CA PRO A 223 -6.75 -12.83 -15.67
C PRO A 223 -7.30 -13.62 -16.87
N CYS A 224 -8.41 -13.14 -17.45
CA CYS A 224 -9.03 -13.80 -18.60
C CYS A 224 -8.13 -13.76 -19.85
N ILE A 225 -7.47 -12.63 -20.11
CA ILE A 225 -6.37 -12.52 -21.06
C ILE A 225 -5.15 -12.00 -20.31
N ARG A 226 -4.04 -12.73 -20.34
CA ARG A 226 -2.79 -12.36 -19.68
C ARG A 226 -1.59 -12.42 -20.63
N THR A 227 -0.49 -11.80 -20.22
CA THR A 227 0.84 -12.16 -20.72
C THR A 227 1.55 -13.10 -19.75
N GLY A 228 2.67 -13.67 -20.19
CA GLY A 228 3.50 -14.51 -19.32
C GLY A 228 4.06 -13.78 -18.11
N ASP A 229 4.35 -14.56 -17.07
CA ASP A 229 4.86 -14.10 -15.78
C ASP A 229 6.40 -13.98 -15.83
N GLY A 230 6.96 -12.91 -15.24
CA GLY A 230 8.40 -12.66 -15.19
C GLY A 230 8.86 -11.40 -15.95
N LEU A 231 9.79 -10.66 -15.33
CA LEU A 231 10.31 -9.40 -15.86
C LEU A 231 10.82 -9.50 -17.30
N TYR A 232 10.33 -8.59 -18.14
CA TYR A 232 10.64 -8.50 -19.57
C TYR A 232 10.16 -9.70 -20.41
N GLY A 233 9.09 -10.38 -19.98
CA GLY A 233 8.49 -11.51 -20.69
C GLY A 233 8.27 -11.25 -22.19
N GLY A 234 8.67 -12.21 -23.03
CA GLY A 234 8.94 -12.02 -24.46
C GLY A 234 7.77 -11.66 -25.38
N ALA A 235 6.55 -11.55 -24.87
CA ALA A 235 5.39 -11.10 -25.64
C ALA A 235 5.40 -9.57 -25.80
N ALA A 236 5.43 -9.08 -27.04
CA ALA A 236 5.37 -7.66 -27.37
C ALA A 236 4.62 -7.43 -28.69
N ALA A 237 4.13 -6.21 -28.93
CA ALA A 237 3.33 -5.86 -30.12
C ALA A 237 2.13 -6.80 -30.34
N ILE A 238 1.32 -6.97 -29.30
CA ILE A 238 0.10 -7.80 -29.31
C ILE A 238 -1.05 -6.98 -29.91
N THR A 239 -1.86 -7.57 -30.79
CA THR A 239 -3.12 -6.97 -31.27
C THR A 239 -4.31 -7.82 -30.85
N LEU A 240 -5.10 -7.32 -29.90
CA LEU A 240 -6.42 -7.86 -29.54
C LEU A 240 -7.49 -6.98 -30.20
N THR A 241 -8.33 -7.56 -31.07
CA THR A 241 -9.30 -6.75 -31.83
C THR A 241 -10.58 -7.49 -32.20
N ASN A 242 -11.72 -6.79 -32.17
CA ASN A 242 -13.01 -7.29 -32.69
C ASN A 242 -13.54 -8.61 -32.10
N PHE A 243 -13.28 -8.90 -30.82
CA PHE A 243 -13.95 -9.98 -30.08
C PHE A 243 -14.29 -9.52 -28.66
N ASP A 244 -15.25 -10.15 -28.00
CA ASP A 244 -15.76 -9.72 -26.69
C ASP A 244 -15.27 -10.61 -25.56
N VAL A 245 -15.18 -10.06 -24.35
CA VAL A 245 -14.81 -10.79 -23.13
C VAL A 245 -15.94 -10.67 -22.11
N VAL A 246 -16.41 -11.82 -21.63
CA VAL A 246 -17.38 -11.91 -20.53
C VAL A 246 -16.72 -12.68 -19.40
N MET A 247 -16.55 -12.01 -18.25
CA MET A 247 -16.00 -12.61 -17.04
C MET A 247 -17.11 -12.77 -16.02
N SER A 248 -17.12 -13.85 -15.22
CA SER A 248 -18.13 -14.05 -14.19
C SER A 248 -17.51 -14.34 -12.83
N GLY A 249 -17.47 -13.32 -11.97
CA GLY A 249 -17.46 -13.50 -10.52
C GLY A 249 -16.12 -13.42 -9.79
N SER A 250 -14.96 -13.45 -10.45
CA SER A 250 -13.67 -13.24 -9.76
C SER A 250 -13.63 -11.89 -9.02
N SER A 251 -13.01 -11.83 -7.84
CA SER A 251 -12.81 -10.60 -7.04
C SER A 251 -11.41 -10.02 -7.19
N SER A 252 -10.42 -10.83 -7.60
CA SER A 252 -8.99 -10.49 -7.55
C SER A 252 -8.34 -10.21 -8.91
N SER A 253 -9.02 -10.52 -10.03
CA SER A 253 -8.36 -10.60 -11.34
C SER A 253 -9.04 -9.79 -12.46
N SER A 254 -8.33 -9.58 -13.57
CA SER A 254 -8.74 -8.65 -14.63
C SER A 254 -9.30 -9.34 -15.88
N CYS A 255 -10.11 -8.64 -16.69
CA CYS A 255 -10.45 -9.13 -18.04
C CYS A 255 -9.21 -9.17 -18.95
N ILE A 256 -8.38 -8.12 -18.94
CA ILE A 256 -7.08 -8.08 -19.62
C ILE A 256 -6.00 -7.61 -18.64
N HIS A 257 -4.87 -8.30 -18.58
CA HIS A 257 -3.72 -7.92 -17.75
C HIS A 257 -2.41 -8.10 -18.52
N LEU A 258 -1.72 -7.00 -18.80
CA LEU A 258 -0.36 -7.00 -19.35
C LEU A 258 0.61 -6.71 -18.18
N ASN A 259 1.60 -7.59 -17.97
CA ASN A 259 2.38 -7.61 -16.73
C ASN A 259 3.90 -7.45 -16.96
N GLU A 260 4.61 -6.76 -16.05
CA GLU A 260 6.08 -6.68 -15.98
C GLU A 260 6.80 -6.39 -17.33
N GLY A 261 6.26 -5.44 -18.09
CA GLY A 261 6.74 -5.05 -19.42
C GLY A 261 6.32 -5.99 -20.57
N ALA A 262 5.86 -7.21 -20.27
CA ALA A 262 5.25 -8.08 -21.27
C ALA A 262 3.90 -7.50 -21.75
N GLY A 263 3.59 -7.69 -23.03
CA GLY A 263 2.43 -7.13 -23.71
C GLY A 263 2.57 -5.68 -24.16
N SER A 264 3.63 -4.99 -23.74
CA SER A 264 4.05 -3.71 -24.30
C SER A 264 4.25 -3.78 -25.83
N GLY A 265 4.31 -2.62 -26.48
CA GLY A 265 4.74 -2.53 -27.87
C GLY A 265 6.24 -2.78 -28.09
N THR A 266 7.05 -2.92 -27.03
CA THR A 266 8.52 -2.86 -27.10
C THR A 266 9.22 -3.79 -26.10
N SER A 267 10.13 -4.63 -26.59
CA SER A 267 11.03 -5.45 -25.78
C SER A 267 12.39 -5.52 -26.44
N ALA A 268 13.45 -5.87 -25.70
CA ALA A 268 14.80 -5.98 -26.28
C ALA A 268 14.85 -7.00 -27.46
N TYR A 269 14.09 -8.10 -27.35
CA TYR A 269 13.86 -9.05 -28.43
C TYR A 269 13.19 -8.39 -29.64
N TRP A 270 12.06 -7.69 -29.44
CA TRP A 270 11.30 -7.10 -30.54
C TRP A 270 12.06 -5.95 -31.22
N ALA A 271 12.77 -5.12 -30.45
CA ALA A 271 13.64 -4.07 -30.97
C ALA A 271 14.78 -4.64 -31.85
N PHE A 272 15.38 -5.77 -31.46
CA PHE A 272 16.35 -6.46 -32.30
C PHE A 272 15.72 -6.99 -33.59
N TYR A 273 14.56 -7.66 -33.52
CA TYR A 273 13.83 -8.12 -34.72
C TYR A 273 13.55 -6.97 -35.69
N LEU A 274 13.00 -5.86 -35.19
CA LEU A 274 12.69 -4.69 -35.99
C LEU A 274 13.94 -4.13 -36.68
N ALA A 275 15.03 -3.92 -35.93
CA ALA A 275 16.30 -3.43 -36.46
C ALA A 275 16.92 -4.37 -37.50
N ALA A 276 16.87 -5.69 -37.27
CA ALA A 276 17.39 -6.71 -38.19
C ALA A 276 16.56 -6.86 -39.48
N ARG A 277 15.32 -6.36 -39.50
CA ARG A 277 14.38 -6.47 -40.64
C ARG A 277 14.08 -5.11 -41.31
N GLY A 278 14.65 -4.00 -40.82
CA GLY A 278 14.37 -2.65 -41.34
C GLY A 278 12.95 -2.15 -41.03
N LEU A 279 12.34 -2.65 -39.96
CA LEU A 279 10.97 -2.32 -39.53
C LEU A 279 11.00 -1.38 -38.32
N SER A 280 9.88 -0.69 -38.03
CA SER A 280 9.82 0.36 -37.01
C SER A 280 8.61 0.33 -36.07
N THR A 281 7.68 -0.63 -36.21
CA THR A 281 6.39 -0.58 -35.49
C THR A 281 6.46 -1.27 -34.12
N THR A 282 6.57 -0.45 -33.07
CA THR A 282 6.65 -0.89 -31.65
C THR A 282 5.34 -0.64 -30.90
N LYS A 283 4.17 -1.12 -31.36
CA LYS A 283 2.89 -0.87 -30.68
C LYS A 283 2.03 -2.11 -30.49
N SER A 284 1.47 -2.23 -29.28
CA SER A 284 0.36 -3.15 -28.98
C SER A 284 -0.98 -2.42 -29.10
N PHE A 285 -2.03 -3.14 -29.47
CA PHE A 285 -3.38 -2.61 -29.69
C PHE A 285 -4.41 -3.47 -28.96
N ILE A 286 -5.33 -2.84 -28.23
CA ILE A 286 -6.51 -3.47 -27.62
C ILE A 286 -7.71 -2.65 -28.09
N LYS A 287 -8.53 -3.16 -29.03
CA LYS A 287 -9.49 -2.30 -29.73
C LYS A 287 -10.77 -2.96 -30.25
N HIS A 288 -11.88 -2.21 -30.27
CA HIS A 288 -13.19 -2.65 -30.77
C HIS A 288 -13.76 -3.89 -30.05
N MET A 289 -13.54 -3.97 -28.73
CA MET A 289 -13.96 -5.09 -27.86
C MET A 289 -14.87 -4.59 -26.73
N SER A 290 -15.86 -5.39 -26.35
CA SER A 290 -16.62 -5.22 -25.12
C SER A 290 -16.06 -6.12 -24.02
N LEU A 291 -15.76 -5.56 -22.84
CA LEU A 291 -15.32 -6.28 -21.63
C LEU A 291 -16.42 -6.14 -20.57
N THR A 292 -16.98 -7.25 -20.10
CA THR A 292 -18.20 -7.24 -19.25
C THR A 292 -18.02 -8.07 -17.99
N ASP A 293 -18.46 -7.52 -16.83
CA ASP A 293 -18.46 -8.17 -15.51
C ASP A 293 -17.06 -8.65 -15.04
N CYS A 294 -16.04 -7.90 -15.47
CA CYS A 294 -14.65 -8.08 -15.07
C CYS A 294 -14.47 -8.01 -13.54
N GLY A 295 -13.45 -8.71 -13.02
CA GLY A 295 -13.07 -8.62 -11.61
C GLY A 295 -12.42 -7.28 -11.27
N LEU A 296 -11.25 -7.32 -10.61
CA LEU A 296 -10.64 -6.11 -10.02
C LEU A 296 -10.38 -4.98 -11.04
N HIS A 297 -10.09 -5.32 -12.31
CA HIS A 297 -9.96 -4.33 -13.37
C HIS A 297 -10.55 -4.81 -14.71
N GLY A 298 -10.98 -3.86 -15.55
CA GLY A 298 -11.27 -4.14 -16.97
C GLY A 298 -9.97 -4.43 -17.73
N ILE A 299 -9.07 -3.45 -17.76
CA ILE A 299 -7.70 -3.60 -18.27
C ILE A 299 -6.73 -3.19 -17.15
N LYS A 300 -5.69 -3.99 -16.91
CA LYS A 300 -4.56 -3.68 -16.03
C LYS A 300 -3.26 -3.70 -16.83
N LEU A 301 -2.50 -2.61 -16.80
CA LEU A 301 -1.15 -2.51 -17.35
C LEU A 301 -0.16 -2.31 -16.19
N SER A 302 0.61 -3.35 -15.83
CA SER A 302 1.60 -3.28 -14.75
C SER A 302 2.89 -2.54 -15.17
N THR A 303 3.87 -2.53 -14.26
CA THR A 303 5.15 -1.83 -14.39
C THR A 303 5.85 -2.15 -15.70
N PHE A 304 6.47 -1.12 -16.29
CA PHE A 304 7.23 -1.14 -17.54
C PHE A 304 6.41 -1.37 -18.83
N VAL A 305 5.08 -1.57 -18.78
CA VAL A 305 4.26 -1.76 -19.98
C VAL A 305 4.14 -0.45 -20.79
N LYS A 306 4.81 -0.41 -21.95
CA LYS A 306 4.92 0.79 -22.79
C LYS A 306 4.32 0.60 -24.19
N ASP A 307 4.02 1.71 -24.87
CA ASP A 307 3.58 1.78 -26.27
C ASP A 307 2.29 0.95 -26.58
N VAL A 308 1.27 1.08 -25.73
CA VAL A 308 -0.05 0.41 -25.90
C VAL A 308 -1.12 1.42 -26.32
N VAL A 309 -1.95 1.03 -27.30
CA VAL A 309 -3.14 1.77 -27.75
C VAL A 309 -4.40 1.00 -27.35
N VAL A 310 -5.21 1.58 -26.46
CA VAL A 310 -6.55 1.15 -26.10
C VAL A 310 -7.56 2.03 -26.85
N GLU A 311 -8.41 1.44 -27.69
CA GLU A 311 -9.25 2.20 -28.63
C GLU A 311 -10.65 1.59 -28.83
N ASN A 312 -11.69 2.41 -28.75
CA ASN A 312 -13.08 2.01 -29.07
C ASN A 312 -13.54 0.78 -28.24
N MET A 313 -13.24 0.79 -26.95
CA MET A 313 -13.58 -0.28 -26.00
C MET A 313 -14.89 0.02 -25.27
N THR A 314 -15.64 -1.01 -24.88
CA THR A 314 -16.80 -0.88 -23.97
C THR A 314 -16.56 -1.72 -22.72
N ILE A 315 -16.20 -1.09 -21.61
CA ILE A 315 -15.90 -1.76 -20.34
C ILE A 315 -17.08 -1.55 -19.38
N THR A 316 -17.75 -2.63 -18.96
CA THR A 316 -18.99 -2.57 -18.18
C THR A 316 -18.87 -3.36 -16.87
N ARG A 317 -19.17 -2.70 -15.74
CA ARG A 317 -19.19 -3.24 -14.37
C ARG A 317 -17.90 -3.97 -13.92
N PRO A 318 -16.70 -3.39 -14.09
CA PRO A 318 -15.51 -3.89 -13.41
C PRO A 318 -15.64 -3.66 -11.89
N LYS A 319 -15.28 -4.66 -11.07
CA LYS A 319 -15.35 -4.58 -9.59
C LYS A 319 -14.34 -3.64 -8.94
N GLY A 320 -13.47 -3.01 -9.72
CA GLY A 320 -12.57 -1.95 -9.28
C GLY A 320 -12.43 -0.89 -10.37
N THR A 321 -11.30 -0.89 -11.07
CA THR A 321 -10.97 0.14 -12.07
C THR A 321 -11.36 -0.26 -13.50
N GLY A 322 -11.84 0.67 -14.32
CA GLY A 322 -12.03 0.45 -15.76
C GLY A 322 -10.73 0.13 -16.49
N ILE A 323 -9.77 1.07 -16.45
CA ILE A 323 -8.41 0.90 -16.95
C ILE A 323 -7.41 1.35 -15.86
N GLU A 324 -6.63 0.43 -15.31
CA GLU A 324 -5.52 0.77 -14.41
C GLU A 324 -4.17 0.66 -15.14
N VAL A 325 -3.32 1.65 -14.94
CA VAL A 325 -1.90 1.64 -15.27
C VAL A 325 -1.09 1.84 -13.99
N ARG A 326 -0.08 1.00 -13.79
CA ARG A 326 0.97 1.14 -12.77
C ARG A 326 2.32 1.13 -13.49
N GLY A 327 2.97 2.28 -13.67
CA GLY A 327 4.34 2.37 -14.17
C GLY A 327 4.52 2.04 -15.66
N GLY A 328 3.50 2.29 -16.48
CA GLY A 328 3.58 2.19 -17.94
C GLY A 328 3.98 3.50 -18.63
N GLY A 329 3.94 3.54 -19.97
CA GLY A 329 4.11 4.81 -20.68
C GLY A 329 3.95 4.79 -22.21
N ASN A 330 3.93 5.97 -22.84
CA ASN A 330 3.62 6.15 -24.26
C ASN A 330 2.24 5.57 -24.64
N LEU A 331 1.26 5.75 -23.78
CA LEU A 331 -0.05 5.08 -23.87
C LEU A 331 -1.09 5.98 -24.54
N ILE A 332 -2.02 5.38 -25.29
CA ILE A 332 -3.19 6.07 -25.83
C ILE A 332 -4.43 5.33 -25.35
N ILE A 333 -5.37 6.03 -24.72
CA ILE A 333 -6.68 5.52 -24.31
C ILE A 333 -7.74 6.41 -24.95
N ARG A 334 -8.46 5.89 -25.97
CA ARG A 334 -9.40 6.72 -26.74
C ARG A 334 -10.71 6.06 -27.15
N GLY A 335 -11.72 6.89 -27.41
CA GLY A 335 -13.00 6.47 -27.99
C GLY A 335 -13.79 5.47 -27.16
N SER A 336 -13.44 5.28 -25.89
CA SER A 336 -13.89 4.13 -25.09
C SER A 336 -14.96 4.53 -24.08
N SER A 337 -15.92 3.63 -23.84
CA SER A 337 -16.99 3.77 -22.85
C SER A 337 -16.69 2.91 -21.62
N ILE A 338 -16.65 3.51 -20.44
CA ILE A 338 -16.40 2.84 -19.15
C ILE A 338 -17.62 3.06 -18.26
N LEU A 339 -18.39 2.01 -18.00
CA LEU A 339 -19.73 2.08 -17.44
C LEU A 339 -19.80 1.35 -16.09
N SER A 340 -20.17 2.08 -15.05
CA SER A 340 -20.30 1.61 -13.66
C SER A 340 -19.06 0.87 -13.11
N PRO A 341 -17.84 1.45 -13.17
CA PRO A 341 -16.71 0.95 -12.40
C PRO A 341 -16.93 1.21 -10.89
N VAL A 342 -16.64 0.23 -10.04
CA VAL A 342 -16.86 0.34 -8.59
C VAL A 342 -15.89 1.32 -7.92
N ASP A 343 -14.67 1.47 -8.43
CA ASP A 343 -13.66 2.40 -7.94
C ASP A 343 -13.38 3.50 -8.98
N ALA A 344 -12.43 3.30 -9.90
CA ALA A 344 -11.98 4.35 -10.79
C ALA A 344 -12.36 4.11 -12.26
N GLY A 345 -12.66 5.17 -13.01
CA GLY A 345 -12.79 5.07 -14.47
C GLY A 345 -11.46 4.70 -15.11
N ILE A 346 -10.47 5.58 -14.94
CA ILE A 346 -9.07 5.36 -15.38
C ILE A 346 -8.14 5.78 -14.23
N ARG A 347 -7.13 4.95 -13.90
CA ARG A 347 -6.07 5.26 -12.91
C ARG A 347 -4.69 5.13 -13.58
N LEU A 348 -3.84 6.14 -13.45
CA LEU A 348 -2.54 6.24 -14.13
C LEU A 348 -1.38 6.52 -13.15
N GLY A 349 -1.10 5.56 -12.24
CA GLY A 349 -0.04 5.64 -11.23
C GLY A 349 1.25 4.91 -11.62
N GLY A 350 2.18 4.77 -10.67
CA GLY A 350 3.48 4.11 -10.87
C GLY A 350 4.53 4.95 -11.60
N GLY A 351 4.34 6.26 -11.72
CA GLY A 351 5.11 7.09 -12.64
C GLY A 351 4.73 6.86 -14.10
N ALA A 352 3.43 6.65 -14.35
CA ALA A 352 2.89 6.48 -15.70
C ALA A 352 3.13 7.75 -16.53
N ARG A 353 3.74 7.59 -17.72
CA ARG A 353 4.22 8.74 -18.49
C ARG A 353 3.78 8.81 -19.96
N ASN A 354 3.75 10.02 -20.52
CA ASN A 354 3.44 10.26 -21.94
C ASN A 354 2.10 9.60 -22.33
N VAL A 355 1.04 9.86 -21.57
CA VAL A 355 -0.28 9.24 -21.79
C VAL A 355 -1.23 10.22 -22.46
N LEU A 356 -1.99 9.75 -23.45
CA LEU A 356 -3.10 10.50 -24.05
C LEU A 356 -4.43 9.81 -23.72
N VAL A 357 -5.29 10.49 -22.97
CA VAL A 357 -6.67 10.06 -22.68
C VAL A 357 -7.62 10.98 -23.44
N GLU A 358 -8.26 10.51 -24.50
CA GLU A 358 -9.14 11.36 -25.33
C GLU A 358 -10.47 10.74 -25.77
N ARG A 359 -11.52 11.57 -25.83
CA ARG A 359 -12.82 11.18 -26.45
C ARG A 359 -13.44 9.93 -25.83
N ASN A 360 -13.24 9.73 -24.53
CA ASN A 360 -13.83 8.64 -23.75
C ASN A 360 -15.10 9.11 -23.03
N ILE A 361 -16.02 8.17 -22.77
CA ILE A 361 -17.20 8.35 -21.90
C ILE A 361 -16.99 7.51 -20.65
N ILE A 362 -17.11 8.09 -19.46
CA ILE A 362 -17.08 7.38 -18.17
C ILE A 362 -18.38 7.69 -17.43
N LYS A 363 -19.13 6.67 -17.00
CA LYS A 363 -20.41 6.85 -16.29
C LYS A 363 -20.49 6.10 -14.97
N ASN A 364 -21.18 6.71 -14.01
CA ASN A 364 -21.59 6.10 -12.74
C ASN A 364 -20.43 5.48 -11.95
N PHE A 365 -19.31 6.19 -11.81
CA PHE A 365 -18.12 5.68 -11.13
C PHE A 365 -18.22 5.76 -9.60
N GLY A 366 -18.02 4.63 -8.91
CA GLY A 366 -18.21 4.53 -7.46
C GLY A 366 -17.12 5.21 -6.62
N GLY A 367 -15.97 5.52 -7.21
CA GLY A 367 -14.87 6.27 -6.62
C GLY A 367 -14.55 7.54 -7.40
N ARG A 368 -13.67 7.47 -8.40
CA ARG A 368 -13.11 8.67 -9.10
C ARG A 368 -13.11 8.50 -10.63
N GLY A 369 -13.20 9.60 -11.37
CA GLY A 369 -13.33 9.58 -12.82
C GLY A 369 -12.02 9.20 -13.53
N ILE A 370 -11.12 10.18 -13.66
CA ILE A 370 -9.74 9.98 -14.13
C ILE A 370 -8.77 10.37 -13.01
N ILE A 371 -7.84 9.47 -12.69
CA ILE A 371 -6.77 9.67 -11.71
C ILE A 371 -5.43 9.75 -12.44
N LEU A 372 -4.81 10.92 -12.41
CA LEU A 372 -3.44 11.18 -12.90
C LEU A 372 -2.47 10.94 -11.75
N GLY A 373 -2.12 9.67 -11.57
CA GLY A 373 -1.38 9.12 -10.43
C GLY A 373 -2.25 8.09 -9.70
N SER A 374 -1.97 7.85 -8.43
CA SER A 374 -2.81 7.09 -7.51
C SER A 374 -2.58 7.51 -6.05
N ASP A 375 -3.56 7.18 -5.22
CA ASP A 375 -3.55 7.27 -3.76
C ASP A 375 -2.80 6.14 -3.02
N ASN A 376 -2.29 5.12 -3.73
CA ASN A 376 -1.67 3.96 -3.07
C ASN A 376 -0.54 3.29 -3.87
N THR A 377 0.13 4.03 -4.76
CA THR A 377 1.29 3.46 -5.48
C THR A 377 2.47 3.27 -4.52
N GLU A 378 2.81 2.01 -4.24
CA GLU A 378 4.04 1.61 -3.55
C GLU A 378 5.27 1.72 -4.47
N VAL A 379 6.47 1.84 -3.89
CA VAL A 379 7.73 1.98 -4.66
C VAL A 379 7.98 0.80 -5.60
N MET A 380 7.58 -0.42 -5.24
CA MET A 380 7.75 -1.59 -6.11
C MET A 380 6.89 -1.58 -7.39
N TYR A 381 5.86 -0.73 -7.45
CA TYR A 381 5.01 -0.52 -8.62
C TYR A 381 5.31 0.79 -9.37
N MET A 382 6.36 1.52 -8.97
CA MET A 382 6.93 2.60 -9.78
C MET A 382 7.77 2.02 -10.92
N ASP A 383 7.86 2.74 -12.04
CA ASP A 383 8.97 2.60 -13.00
C ASP A 383 10.25 3.17 -12.35
N VAL A 384 10.79 2.38 -11.40
CA VAL A 384 11.86 2.78 -10.46
C VAL A 384 13.17 3.17 -11.13
N ASP A 385 13.44 2.62 -12.31
CA ASP A 385 14.65 2.92 -13.07
C ASP A 385 14.67 4.40 -13.50
N TRP A 386 13.55 4.91 -14.01
CA TRP A 386 13.39 6.34 -14.31
C TRP A 386 13.44 7.19 -13.04
N ALA A 387 12.68 6.80 -12.02
CA ALA A 387 12.55 7.59 -10.80
C ALA A 387 13.88 7.74 -10.06
N ARG A 388 14.73 6.70 -10.06
CA ARG A 388 16.08 6.75 -9.49
C ARG A 388 17.08 7.48 -10.39
N THR A 389 17.05 7.27 -11.71
CA THR A 389 18.03 7.90 -12.62
C THR A 389 17.83 9.40 -12.81
N ASN A 390 16.57 9.88 -12.74
CA ASN A 390 16.24 11.30 -12.90
C ASN A 390 15.89 12.00 -11.57
N ASN A 391 15.94 11.27 -10.44
CA ASN A 391 15.43 11.70 -9.13
C ASN A 391 13.97 12.20 -9.18
N ASP A 392 13.13 11.49 -9.93
CA ASP A 392 11.82 11.94 -10.42
C ASP A 392 10.69 11.02 -9.96
N TRP A 393 10.09 11.32 -8.81
CA TRP A 393 9.12 10.45 -8.12
C TRP A 393 7.65 10.82 -8.34
N HIS A 394 7.34 11.59 -9.38
CA HIS A 394 5.96 11.93 -9.75
C HIS A 394 5.21 10.66 -10.16
N ASP A 395 4.00 10.45 -9.65
CA ASP A 395 3.22 9.23 -9.91
C ASP A 395 2.57 9.25 -11.30
N ASN A 396 2.53 10.42 -11.93
CA ASN A 396 2.12 10.65 -13.31
C ASN A 396 2.95 11.77 -13.97
N ILE A 397 3.36 11.61 -15.23
CA ILE A 397 4.24 12.56 -15.93
C ILE A 397 3.75 12.78 -17.37
N ASN A 398 3.56 14.03 -17.80
CA ASN A 398 3.25 14.38 -19.19
C ASN A 398 2.01 13.62 -19.72
N THR A 399 0.88 13.71 -18.99
CA THR A 399 -0.39 13.14 -19.43
C THR A 399 -1.33 14.21 -19.97
N THR A 400 -1.81 14.02 -21.20
CA THR A 400 -2.89 14.84 -21.79
C THR A 400 -4.24 14.14 -21.62
N VAL A 401 -5.19 14.81 -20.97
CA VAL A 401 -6.59 14.39 -20.83
C VAL A 401 -7.46 15.40 -21.57
N ARG A 402 -8.02 15.03 -22.73
CA ARG A 402 -8.77 15.97 -23.58
C ARG A 402 -10.08 15.43 -24.15
N ASN A 403 -11.08 16.29 -24.28
CA ASN A 403 -12.37 15.94 -24.90
C ASN A 403 -13.03 14.68 -24.27
N ASN A 404 -12.86 14.41 -22.97
CA ASN A 404 -13.55 13.29 -22.31
C ASN A 404 -14.84 13.77 -21.64
N ILE A 405 -15.83 12.88 -21.59
CA ILE A 405 -17.11 13.09 -20.91
C ILE A 405 -17.16 12.14 -19.72
N LEU A 406 -17.40 12.70 -18.53
CA LEU A 406 -17.50 11.96 -17.29
C LEU A 406 -18.82 12.36 -16.62
N ASP A 407 -19.70 11.41 -16.37
CA ASP A 407 -21.07 11.68 -15.94
C ASP A 407 -21.51 10.76 -14.79
N GLY A 408 -21.66 11.35 -13.61
CA GLY A 408 -22.07 10.69 -12.38
C GLY A 408 -20.93 9.96 -11.67
N GLY A 409 -20.60 10.40 -10.45
CA GLY A 409 -19.71 9.62 -9.58
C GLY A 409 -19.48 10.21 -8.19
N ALA A 410 -19.06 9.34 -7.27
CA ALA A 410 -18.96 9.65 -5.83
C ALA A 410 -17.93 10.76 -5.52
N GLY A 411 -16.74 10.65 -6.09
CA GLY A 411 -15.61 11.55 -5.89
C GLY A 411 -15.20 12.32 -7.15
N ALA A 412 -13.94 12.75 -7.20
CA ALA A 412 -13.45 13.70 -8.19
C ALA A 412 -13.62 13.22 -9.64
N GLY A 413 -14.01 14.14 -10.53
CA GLY A 413 -14.09 13.87 -11.97
C GLY A 413 -12.70 13.74 -12.58
N VAL A 414 -11.81 14.68 -12.27
CA VAL A 414 -10.37 14.54 -12.52
C VAL A 414 -9.63 14.78 -11.22
N SER A 415 -8.64 13.92 -10.94
CA SER A 415 -7.75 14.04 -9.79
C SER A 415 -6.29 13.90 -10.21
N PHE A 416 -5.43 14.76 -9.66
CA PHE A 416 -3.98 14.74 -9.83
C PHE A 416 -3.36 14.22 -8.53
N TYR A 417 -2.39 13.30 -8.62
CA TYR A 417 -1.75 12.65 -7.49
C TYR A 417 -0.24 12.64 -7.72
N SER A 418 0.48 13.67 -7.24
CA SER A 418 1.89 13.91 -7.61
C SER A 418 2.13 13.90 -9.13
N ALA A 419 1.27 14.62 -9.88
CA ALA A 419 1.36 14.69 -11.34
C ALA A 419 2.29 15.83 -11.79
N ARG A 420 3.10 15.61 -12.83
CA ARG A 420 3.84 16.68 -13.52
C ARG A 420 3.44 16.80 -14.99
N ASP A 421 3.48 18.02 -15.51
CA ASP A 421 3.30 18.32 -16.94
C ASP A 421 1.93 17.86 -17.47
N ALA A 422 0.91 17.83 -16.61
CA ALA A 422 -0.40 17.29 -16.92
C ALA A 422 -1.30 18.34 -17.60
N VAL A 423 -1.86 17.99 -18.75
CA VAL A 423 -2.67 18.88 -19.59
C VAL A 423 -4.11 18.36 -19.64
N VAL A 424 -5.01 18.98 -18.90
CA VAL A 424 -6.42 18.59 -18.77
C VAL A 424 -7.29 19.67 -19.40
N VAL A 425 -7.73 19.43 -20.64
CA VAL A 425 -8.36 20.48 -21.47
C VAL A 425 -9.64 20.02 -22.16
N HIS A 426 -10.65 20.89 -22.23
CA HIS A 426 -11.92 20.60 -22.92
C HIS A 426 -12.59 19.29 -22.45
N ASN A 427 -12.56 18.96 -21.16
CA ASN A 427 -13.33 17.83 -20.61
C ASN A 427 -14.67 18.31 -20.04
N THR A 428 -15.66 17.43 -20.05
CA THR A 428 -17.01 17.69 -19.51
C THR A 428 -17.24 16.75 -18.34
N LEU A 429 -17.09 17.27 -17.11
CA LEU A 429 -17.24 16.54 -15.85
C LEU A 429 -18.59 16.90 -15.25
N LEU A 430 -19.57 15.98 -15.30
CA LEU A 430 -20.94 16.21 -14.87
C LEU A 430 -21.30 15.32 -13.69
N ASN A 431 -22.07 15.88 -12.75
CA ASN A 431 -22.60 15.16 -11.60
C ASN A 431 -21.48 14.46 -10.79
N VAL A 432 -20.27 15.05 -10.78
CA VAL A 432 -19.08 14.52 -10.11
C VAL A 432 -19.00 15.01 -8.67
N ALA A 433 -18.19 14.37 -7.83
CA ALA A 433 -18.14 14.62 -6.40
C ALA A 433 -19.56 14.64 -5.79
N ALA A 434 -20.30 13.53 -5.96
CA ALA A 434 -21.65 13.38 -5.43
C ALA A 434 -21.68 13.13 -3.90
N SER A 435 -20.63 12.55 -3.33
CA SER A 435 -20.55 12.20 -1.90
C SER A 435 -19.19 12.40 -1.23
N MET A 436 -18.10 12.61 -1.99
CA MET A 436 -16.77 12.85 -1.42
C MET A 436 -15.90 13.77 -2.28
N GLN A 437 -14.80 14.25 -1.70
CA GLN A 437 -13.75 15.04 -2.38
C GLN A 437 -14.30 16.34 -3.03
N ALA A 438 -13.80 16.65 -4.23
CA ALA A 438 -14.05 17.87 -4.98
C ALA A 438 -14.22 17.55 -6.47
N GLY A 439 -14.92 18.39 -7.24
CA GLY A 439 -15.11 18.19 -8.68
C GLY A 439 -13.78 18.02 -9.44
N VAL A 440 -12.78 18.83 -9.06
CA VAL A 440 -11.37 18.68 -9.43
C VAL A 440 -10.52 18.59 -8.16
N LEU A 441 -9.62 17.62 -8.07
CA LEU A 441 -8.75 17.42 -6.91
C LEU A 441 -7.27 17.46 -7.30
N LEU A 442 -6.47 18.28 -6.63
CA LEU A 442 -5.00 18.26 -6.70
C LEU A 442 -4.47 17.68 -5.39
N ASP A 443 -3.79 16.55 -5.47
CA ASP A 443 -3.38 15.72 -4.33
C ASP A 443 -1.93 15.22 -4.47
N VAL A 444 -1.37 14.63 -3.42
CA VAL A 444 0.00 14.05 -3.43
C VAL A 444 -0.04 12.52 -3.38
N SER A 445 1.01 11.86 -3.83
CA SER A 445 1.15 10.40 -3.85
C SER A 445 2.45 9.97 -3.14
N PRO A 446 2.45 9.85 -1.81
CA PRO A 446 3.64 9.44 -1.04
C PRO A 446 4.20 8.08 -1.48
N LYS A 447 5.52 7.91 -1.35
CA LYS A 447 6.33 6.76 -1.76
C LYS A 447 7.35 6.46 -0.67
N GLN A 448 7.19 5.35 0.06
CA GLN A 448 8.17 4.94 1.06
C GLN A 448 9.41 4.32 0.39
N LEU A 449 10.47 5.11 0.22
CA LEU A 449 11.74 4.68 -0.38
C LEU A 449 12.59 3.80 0.55
N GLY A 450 12.34 3.88 1.86
CA GLY A 450 13.00 3.13 2.91
C GLY A 450 12.32 3.36 4.27
N PRO A 451 12.83 2.76 5.37
CA PRO A 451 12.16 2.79 6.67
C PRO A 451 11.96 4.20 7.24
N THR A 452 12.78 5.17 6.84
CA THR A 452 12.75 6.57 7.33
C THR A 452 12.70 7.62 6.21
N LEU A 453 12.50 7.19 4.95
CA LEU A 453 12.52 8.08 3.78
C LEU A 453 11.25 7.89 2.95
N THR A 454 10.39 8.90 2.99
CA THR A 454 9.23 9.05 2.12
C THR A 454 9.48 10.18 1.14
N THR A 455 9.04 10.03 -0.11
CA THR A 455 8.98 11.11 -1.10
C THR A 455 7.58 11.21 -1.69
N GLY A 456 7.12 12.41 -1.97
CA GLY A 456 5.82 12.69 -2.53
C GLY A 456 5.89 14.05 -3.20
N PRO A 457 6.44 14.15 -4.41
CA PRO A 457 6.57 15.44 -5.07
C PRO A 457 5.19 16.03 -5.35
N PRO A 458 5.05 17.35 -5.40
CA PRO A 458 3.76 18.00 -5.53
C PRO A 458 3.22 17.87 -6.97
N ASN A 459 2.01 18.38 -7.19
CA ASN A 459 1.58 18.66 -8.56
C ASN A 459 2.36 19.87 -9.11
N ALA A 460 2.92 19.75 -10.32
CA ALA A 460 3.75 20.79 -10.92
C ALA A 460 3.52 20.90 -12.44
N ASN A 461 3.55 22.13 -12.97
CA ASN A 461 3.23 22.44 -14.36
C ASN A 461 1.89 21.83 -14.82
N ILE A 462 0.81 22.15 -14.09
CA ILE A 462 -0.54 21.63 -14.35
C ILE A 462 -1.31 22.61 -15.22
N THR A 463 -1.79 22.17 -16.38
CA THR A 463 -2.73 22.93 -17.21
C THR A 463 -4.15 22.37 -17.02
N PHE A 464 -5.10 23.21 -16.59
CA PHE A 464 -6.52 22.85 -16.48
C PHE A 464 -7.38 23.93 -17.15
N LYS A 465 -7.71 23.77 -18.44
CA LYS A 465 -8.32 24.84 -19.24
C LYS A 465 -9.55 24.43 -20.03
N ASN A 466 -10.49 25.34 -20.21
CA ASN A 466 -11.67 25.19 -21.06
C ASN A 466 -12.57 23.99 -20.67
N ASN A 467 -12.50 23.48 -19.43
CA ASN A 467 -13.31 22.35 -18.97
C ASN A 467 -14.68 22.82 -18.45
N ILE A 468 -15.67 21.93 -18.45
CA ILE A 468 -16.93 22.10 -17.73
C ILE A 468 -16.91 21.17 -16.51
N VAL A 469 -17.30 21.66 -15.33
CA VAL A 469 -17.36 20.90 -14.08
C VAL A 469 -18.69 21.18 -13.37
N THR A 470 -19.52 20.15 -13.17
CA THR A 470 -20.76 20.23 -12.39
C THR A 470 -20.79 19.21 -11.25
N LEU A 471 -21.24 19.65 -10.08
CA LEU A 471 -21.28 18.82 -8.87
C LEU A 471 -22.58 18.00 -8.79
N GLY A 472 -22.49 16.74 -8.37
CA GLY A 472 -23.64 15.81 -8.29
C GLY A 472 -24.27 15.62 -6.90
N GLY A 473 -23.75 16.29 -5.87
CA GLY A 473 -24.06 15.98 -4.47
C GLY A 473 -25.13 16.87 -3.81
N PRO A 474 -25.55 16.52 -2.59
CA PRO A 474 -26.42 17.39 -1.79
C PRO A 474 -25.69 18.71 -1.47
N VAL A 475 -26.46 19.80 -1.45
CA VAL A 475 -25.94 21.17 -1.56
C VAL A 475 -25.02 21.59 -0.40
N THR A 476 -25.14 20.94 0.75
CA THR A 476 -24.29 21.15 1.94
C THR A 476 -22.87 20.60 1.81
N ALA A 477 -22.59 19.71 0.84
CA ALA A 477 -21.31 19.03 0.70
C ALA A 477 -20.55 19.37 -0.59
N ASN A 478 -19.29 18.92 -0.62
CA ASN A 478 -18.35 18.82 -1.74
C ASN A 478 -17.87 20.16 -2.35
N LEU A 479 -16.57 20.19 -2.67
CA LEU A 479 -15.84 21.35 -3.19
C LEU A 479 -15.86 21.38 -4.72
N MET A 480 -15.66 22.55 -5.32
CA MET A 480 -15.52 22.67 -6.78
C MET A 480 -14.09 22.30 -7.22
N VAL A 481 -13.10 22.92 -6.56
CA VAL A 481 -11.68 22.59 -6.67
C VAL A 481 -11.13 22.43 -5.26
N GLU A 482 -10.38 21.35 -5.02
CA GLU A 482 -9.59 21.16 -3.81
C GLU A 482 -8.13 20.94 -4.22
N ALA A 483 -7.22 21.71 -3.65
CA ALA A 483 -5.80 21.37 -3.59
C ALA A 483 -5.45 21.00 -2.15
N ARG A 484 -4.78 19.87 -1.97
CA ARG A 484 -4.35 19.35 -0.66
C ARG A 484 -3.04 18.58 -0.81
N LEU A 485 -2.47 18.20 0.31
CA LEU A 485 -1.50 17.11 0.37
C LEU A 485 -2.29 15.86 0.81
N MET A 486 -2.08 14.71 0.17
CA MET A 486 -2.16 13.46 0.92
C MET A 486 -0.95 13.51 1.82
N GLN A 487 -1.20 13.90 3.04
CA GLN A 487 -0.18 14.26 3.98
C GLN A 487 0.51 12.92 4.36
N GLY A 488 1.85 12.96 4.35
CA GLY A 488 2.61 11.74 4.08
C GLY A 488 4.11 12.02 4.01
N THR A 489 4.66 12.45 5.14
CA THR A 489 6.11 12.59 5.42
C THR A 489 6.97 13.19 4.28
N ILE A 490 6.90 14.51 4.11
CA ILE A 490 7.96 15.25 3.39
C ILE A 490 9.10 15.54 4.38
N LEU A 491 10.15 14.70 4.37
CA LEU A 491 11.41 14.97 5.07
C LEU A 491 12.61 14.46 4.27
N ASN A 492 13.26 15.36 3.53
CA ASN A 492 14.55 15.10 2.86
C ASN A 492 15.69 15.01 3.89
N LYS A 493 15.77 13.90 4.62
CA LYS A 493 16.85 13.64 5.59
C LYS A 493 18.04 12.96 4.90
N TYR A 494 18.79 13.73 4.13
CA TYR A 494 20.05 13.28 3.54
C TYR A 494 21.03 12.82 4.62
N LEU A 495 21.34 11.53 4.65
CA LEU A 495 22.56 11.04 5.30
C LEU A 495 23.74 11.38 4.40
N SER A 496 24.58 12.33 4.82
CA SER A 496 25.82 12.71 4.14
C SER A 496 26.92 11.66 4.34
N GLY A 497 26.68 10.45 3.86
CA GLY A 497 27.63 9.34 3.86
C GLY A 497 28.43 9.32 2.57
N THR A 498 29.64 9.91 2.57
CA THR A 498 30.59 9.77 1.46
C THR A 498 30.93 8.28 1.27
N PRO A 499 30.75 7.68 0.08
CA PRO A 499 31.10 6.28 -0.13
C PRO A 499 32.61 6.07 0.08
N PRO A 500 33.05 5.10 0.91
CA PRO A 500 34.47 4.85 1.12
C PRO A 500 35.18 4.41 -0.16
N ASN A 501 36.35 4.97 -0.43
CA ASN A 501 37.17 4.61 -1.59
C ASN A 501 37.66 3.16 -1.52
N GLY A 502 37.10 2.28 -2.37
CA GLY A 502 37.85 1.24 -3.10
C GLY A 502 38.57 0.10 -2.34
N THR A 503 38.50 0.00 -1.01
CA THR A 503 39.27 -1.00 -0.23
C THR A 503 38.45 -1.77 0.82
N CYS A 504 38.59 -3.11 0.84
CA CYS A 504 38.02 -4.02 1.85
C CYS A 504 38.56 -3.76 3.28
N PRO A 505 37.70 -3.34 4.23
CA PRO A 505 37.47 -4.15 5.46
C PRO A 505 36.01 -4.07 5.98
N ALA A 506 35.48 -4.94 6.86
CA ALA A 506 36.02 -6.12 7.55
C ALA A 506 34.93 -7.21 7.74
N ALA A 507 35.33 -8.49 7.76
CA ALA A 507 34.43 -9.65 7.73
C ALA A 507 33.91 -10.12 9.12
N GLN A 508 33.12 -9.30 9.84
CA GLN A 508 32.56 -9.71 11.15
C GLN A 508 31.10 -10.21 11.14
N HIS A 509 30.24 -9.77 10.21
CA HIS A 509 28.79 -10.04 10.32
C HIS A 509 28.35 -11.48 9.98
N HIS A 510 29.09 -12.25 9.18
CA HIS A 510 28.61 -13.56 8.69
C HIS A 510 28.72 -14.75 9.67
N ARG A 511 29.41 -14.63 10.82
CA ARG A 511 29.63 -15.78 11.72
C ARG A 511 28.50 -16.08 12.72
N ARG A 512 27.45 -15.24 12.83
CA ARG A 512 26.33 -15.47 13.78
C ARG A 512 25.11 -16.19 13.20
N MET A 513 24.75 -16.00 11.93
CA MET A 513 23.55 -16.64 11.34
C MET A 513 23.68 -18.16 11.14
N LEU A 514 24.89 -18.66 10.85
CA LEU A 514 25.14 -20.08 10.51
C LEU A 514 24.88 -21.11 11.62
N ARG A 515 24.53 -20.70 12.85
CA ARG A 515 24.15 -21.62 13.94
C ARG A 515 22.64 -21.76 14.15
N ALA A 516 21.80 -20.94 13.53
CA ALA A 516 20.34 -20.99 13.73
C ALA A 516 19.64 -22.08 12.89
N LEU A 517 20.19 -22.43 11.73
CA LEU A 517 19.52 -23.25 10.71
C LEU A 517 19.72 -24.77 10.81
N MET A 518 20.56 -25.26 11.72
CA MET A 518 20.78 -26.71 11.93
C MET A 518 20.02 -27.29 13.15
N GLY A 519 18.99 -26.58 13.65
CA GLY A 519 18.30 -26.93 14.89
C GLY A 519 17.07 -27.85 14.78
N HIS A 520 16.36 -27.88 13.64
CA HIS A 520 15.01 -28.48 13.55
C HIS A 520 14.83 -29.42 12.34
N ARG A 521 15.42 -30.63 12.43
CA ARG A 521 15.04 -31.80 11.62
C ARG A 521 15.12 -33.10 12.46
N ALA A 522 14.16 -33.27 13.37
CA ALA A 522 13.84 -34.53 14.05
C ALA A 522 12.37 -34.49 14.49
N LEU A 523 11.70 -35.66 14.59
CA LEU A 523 10.24 -35.83 14.71
C LEU A 523 9.53 -35.39 13.40
N MET A 524 9.23 -36.24 12.42
CA MET A 524 8.49 -37.52 12.45
C MET A 524 7.15 -37.37 13.20
N ALA A 525 6.00 -37.16 12.53
CA ALA A 525 5.27 -38.01 11.56
C ALA A 525 4.44 -39.13 12.21
N ALA A 526 3.11 -38.90 12.34
CA ALA A 526 2.10 -39.89 12.72
C ALA A 526 0.68 -39.43 12.32
N ALA A 527 -0.28 -40.36 12.36
CA ALA A 527 -1.74 -40.21 12.19
C ALA A 527 -2.29 -39.89 10.78
N LYS A 528 -3.35 -40.63 10.39
CA LYS A 528 -4.05 -40.60 9.09
C LYS A 528 -5.45 -39.99 9.20
N ALA A 529 -6.05 -39.71 8.04
CA ALA A 529 -7.42 -39.22 7.82
C ALA A 529 -8.57 -40.07 8.41
N ALA A 530 -9.74 -39.43 8.62
CA ALA A 530 -11.09 -40.02 8.55
C ALA A 530 -12.22 -38.97 8.37
N ASP A 531 -12.92 -39.03 7.22
CA ASP A 531 -14.37 -38.97 6.92
C ASP A 531 -15.41 -37.94 7.46
N ILE A 532 -16.02 -37.20 6.49
CA ILE A 532 -17.47 -37.12 6.09
C ILE A 532 -18.51 -36.36 7.00
N VAL A 533 -19.64 -35.94 6.37
CA VAL A 533 -20.92 -35.36 6.89
C VAL A 533 -20.94 -33.80 6.94
N SER A 534 -21.67 -32.98 6.15
CA SER A 534 -23.00 -33.00 5.48
C SER A 534 -24.18 -32.79 6.44
N THR A 535 -25.02 -31.74 6.38
CA THR A 535 -25.90 -31.30 5.28
C THR A 535 -26.43 -29.85 5.45
N THR A 536 -27.15 -29.35 4.45
CA THR A 536 -27.96 -28.11 4.44
C THR A 536 -29.19 -28.14 5.37
N ALA A 537 -29.64 -26.97 5.88
CA ALA A 537 -31.06 -26.56 5.82
C ALA A 537 -31.36 -25.11 6.29
N ALA A 538 -32.39 -24.51 5.65
CA ALA A 538 -33.40 -23.56 6.17
C ALA A 538 -33.00 -22.25 6.88
N LEU A 539 -33.39 -21.13 6.24
CA LEU A 539 -33.70 -19.86 6.88
C LEU A 539 -35.10 -19.91 7.52
N SER A 540 -35.28 -19.29 8.68
CA SER A 540 -36.56 -18.67 9.09
C SER A 540 -36.29 -17.51 10.05
N GLU A 541 -37.18 -16.52 10.06
CA GLU A 541 -36.94 -15.21 10.68
C GLU A 541 -37.15 -15.23 12.20
N MET A 542 -36.24 -14.57 12.94
CA MET A 542 -36.66 -13.83 14.13
C MET A 542 -35.75 -12.63 14.41
N GLN A 543 -36.36 -11.51 14.81
CA GLN A 543 -35.73 -10.29 15.35
C GLN A 543 -34.75 -9.53 14.43
N LEU A 544 -35.33 -8.82 13.47
CA LEU A 544 -34.79 -7.54 12.99
C LEU A 544 -34.63 -6.54 14.16
N LYS A 545 -33.39 -6.32 14.62
CA LYS A 545 -32.88 -5.10 15.28
C LYS A 545 -31.35 -5.14 15.35
N ASP A 546 -30.71 -3.97 15.22
CA ASP A 546 -29.27 -3.73 15.44
C ASP A 546 -28.26 -4.49 14.55
N SER A 547 -28.43 -4.42 13.23
CA SER A 547 -27.48 -5.00 12.24
C SER A 547 -26.90 -4.00 11.23
N GLN A 548 -26.50 -2.82 11.70
CA GLN A 548 -25.53 -1.91 11.05
C GLN A 548 -24.67 -1.32 12.19
N PRO A 549 -23.38 -1.73 12.39
CA PRO A 549 -22.35 -1.59 11.36
C PRO A 549 -21.27 -2.70 11.42
N ASN A 550 -21.37 -3.76 10.61
CA ASN A 550 -20.35 -4.84 10.59
C ASN A 550 -19.96 -5.33 9.18
N ASN A 551 -19.77 -4.37 8.26
CA ASN A 551 -18.90 -4.56 7.10
C ASN A 551 -17.50 -3.95 7.39
N ARG A 552 -16.95 -4.23 8.58
CA ARG A 552 -15.56 -3.91 8.92
C ARG A 552 -14.66 -4.44 7.81
N ARG A 553 -13.77 -3.63 7.25
CA ARG A 553 -12.80 -4.17 6.28
C ARG A 553 -11.76 -4.98 7.05
N GLU A 554 -11.79 -6.30 6.91
CA GLU A 554 -10.72 -7.16 7.40
C GLU A 554 -9.39 -6.82 6.72
N LEU A 555 -8.63 -5.91 7.31
CA LEU A 555 -7.18 -5.92 7.23
C LEU A 555 -6.72 -7.25 7.82
N ALA A 556 -6.44 -8.21 6.95
CA ALA A 556 -6.35 -9.62 7.29
C ALA A 556 -5.47 -9.87 8.54
N ALA A 557 -6.01 -10.65 9.49
CA ALA A 557 -5.41 -10.94 10.79
C ALA A 557 -3.94 -11.43 10.73
N SER A 558 -3.53 -11.97 9.57
CA SER A 558 -2.14 -12.28 9.23
C SER A 558 -1.14 -11.14 9.47
N PHE A 559 -1.52 -9.86 9.41
CA PHE A 559 -0.57 -8.76 9.67
C PHE A 559 -0.26 -8.59 11.18
N ALA A 560 -1.27 -8.64 12.04
CA ALA A 560 -1.11 -8.41 13.48
C ALA A 560 -0.24 -9.51 14.13
N ASP A 561 -0.53 -10.78 13.90
CA ASP A 561 0.32 -11.87 14.41
C ASP A 561 1.73 -11.87 13.77
N SER A 562 1.87 -11.45 12.50
CA SER A 562 3.20 -11.29 11.90
C SER A 562 4.01 -10.18 12.57
N TYR A 563 3.37 -9.07 12.98
CA TYR A 563 4.02 -7.99 13.73
C TYR A 563 4.40 -8.43 15.15
N LEU A 564 3.46 -9.06 15.88
CA LEU A 564 3.69 -9.49 17.25
C LEU A 564 4.84 -10.50 17.34
N ASN A 565 4.87 -11.49 16.43
CA ASN A 565 5.91 -12.52 16.40
C ASN A 565 7.19 -12.10 15.64
N ALA A 566 7.27 -10.86 15.13
CA ALA A 566 8.46 -10.39 14.42
C ALA A 566 9.67 -10.23 15.37
N PRO A 567 10.91 -10.44 14.87
CA PRO A 567 12.13 -10.10 15.60
C PRO A 567 12.12 -8.64 16.07
N GLY A 568 12.64 -8.39 17.28
CA GLY A 568 12.74 -7.04 17.83
C GLY A 568 13.64 -6.12 17.00
N GLU A 569 13.22 -4.86 16.90
CA GLU A 569 13.97 -3.78 16.26
C GLU A 569 15.06 -3.26 17.21
N VAL A 570 14.78 -3.28 18.52
CA VAL A 570 15.74 -2.99 19.59
C VAL A 570 16.07 -4.27 20.36
N GLY A 571 17.33 -4.39 20.80
CA GLY A 571 17.77 -5.49 21.66
C GLY A 571 17.21 -5.39 23.09
N ARG A 572 17.59 -6.34 23.94
CA ARG A 572 17.33 -6.26 25.38
C ARG A 572 18.14 -5.13 26.02
N ASN A 573 17.64 -4.64 27.14
CA ASN A 573 18.37 -3.74 28.03
C ASN A 573 19.65 -4.42 28.56
N PRO A 574 20.66 -3.67 29.04
CA PRO A 574 21.93 -4.24 29.52
C PRO A 574 21.80 -5.24 30.69
N ASP A 575 20.71 -5.17 31.46
CA ASP A 575 20.36 -6.10 32.54
C ASP A 575 19.64 -7.39 32.05
N GLY A 576 19.35 -7.48 30.75
CA GLY A 576 18.63 -8.59 30.12
C GLY A 576 17.10 -8.45 30.10
N SER A 577 16.54 -7.39 30.68
CA SER A 577 15.11 -7.06 30.58
C SER A 577 14.71 -6.61 29.18
N CYS A 578 13.41 -6.57 28.91
CA CYS A 578 12.88 -6.05 27.67
C CYS A 578 12.89 -4.50 27.67
N PRO A 579 13.22 -3.85 26.54
CA PRO A 579 12.88 -2.43 26.38
C PRO A 579 11.36 -2.28 26.51
N ILE A 580 10.89 -1.18 27.10
CA ILE A 580 9.45 -0.86 27.14
C ILE A 580 9.20 0.11 25.98
N PHE A 581 9.15 -0.45 24.77
CA PHE A 581 9.24 0.22 23.46
C PHE A 581 10.63 0.80 23.09
N PRO A 582 10.89 0.99 21.78
CA PRO A 582 12.06 1.73 21.29
C PRO A 582 12.06 3.22 21.68
N PRO A 583 13.23 3.87 21.84
CA PRO A 583 13.31 5.29 22.21
C PRO A 583 12.70 6.29 21.20
N ASP A 584 12.42 5.85 19.97
CA ASP A 584 11.74 6.61 18.91
C ASP A 584 10.22 6.34 18.86
N ASN A 585 9.65 5.78 19.93
CA ASN A 585 8.21 5.50 20.05
C ASN A 585 7.38 6.67 20.56
N ALA A 586 6.09 6.65 20.21
CA ALA A 586 5.10 7.64 20.65
C ALA A 586 5.03 7.80 22.19
N TRP A 587 5.29 6.74 22.97
CA TRP A 587 5.38 6.85 24.43
C TRP A 587 6.58 7.69 24.90
N HIS A 588 7.69 7.72 24.15
CA HIS A 588 8.90 8.49 24.45
C HIS A 588 9.00 9.84 23.72
N LEU A 589 7.92 10.27 23.05
CA LEU A 589 7.89 11.53 22.31
C LEU A 589 8.09 12.74 23.24
N ASP A 590 9.09 13.58 22.95
CA ASP A 590 9.25 14.88 23.59
C ASP A 590 8.19 15.85 23.06
N VAL A 591 7.31 16.31 23.95
CA VAL A 591 6.17 17.19 23.66
C VAL A 591 6.41 18.64 24.05
N THR A 592 7.63 19.04 24.42
CA THR A 592 7.93 20.42 24.83
C THR A 592 7.70 21.46 23.73
N SER A 593 7.79 21.03 22.46
CA SER A 593 7.62 21.89 21.27
C SER A 593 6.24 21.82 20.61
N LEU A 594 5.35 20.92 21.04
CA LEU A 594 4.00 20.81 20.48
C LEU A 594 3.16 22.06 20.83
N PRO A 595 2.38 22.65 19.90
CA PRO A 595 1.45 23.73 20.23
C PRO A 595 0.34 23.29 21.20
N VAL A 596 -0.36 24.29 21.74
CA VAL A 596 -1.51 24.08 22.64
C VAL A 596 -2.79 24.06 21.80
N HIS A 597 -3.61 23.04 21.98
CA HIS A 597 -4.90 22.86 21.28
C HIS A 597 -5.78 24.09 21.48
N ALA A 598 -6.35 24.65 20.40
CA ALA A 598 -7.10 25.92 20.44
C ALA A 598 -8.22 25.90 21.50
N ASN A 599 -9.02 24.82 21.50
CA ASN A 599 -10.08 24.58 22.49
C ASN A 599 -9.61 24.03 23.86
N SER A 600 -8.32 24.07 24.20
CA SER A 600 -7.76 23.47 25.43
C SER A 600 -8.50 23.88 26.71
N LYS A 601 -8.92 25.15 26.85
CA LYS A 601 -9.66 25.61 28.04
C LYS A 601 -11.01 24.91 28.20
N SER A 602 -11.72 24.68 27.11
CA SER A 602 -13.03 24.01 27.13
C SER A 602 -12.88 22.52 27.39
N ILE A 603 -11.95 21.86 26.68
CA ILE A 603 -11.62 20.45 26.87
C ILE A 603 -11.17 20.16 28.32
N LYS A 604 -10.33 21.00 28.93
CA LYS A 604 -9.96 20.87 30.34
C LYS A 604 -11.15 21.01 31.30
N THR A 605 -12.15 21.82 30.94
CA THR A 605 -13.37 22.01 31.71
C THR A 605 -14.25 20.76 31.66
N HIS A 606 -14.29 20.08 30.50
CA HIS A 606 -14.99 18.80 30.32
C HIS A 606 -14.21 17.57 30.81
N ILE A 607 -12.89 17.66 31.03
CA ILE A 607 -12.17 16.69 31.87
C ILE A 607 -12.54 16.97 33.34
N GLY A 608 -12.25 18.17 33.86
CA GLY A 608 -12.67 18.59 35.21
C GLY A 608 -11.82 19.70 35.82
N GLY A 609 -12.42 20.46 36.73
CA GLY A 609 -11.71 21.43 37.58
C GLY A 609 -11.05 20.76 38.79
N GLY A 610 -10.09 21.46 39.41
CA GLY A 610 -9.38 21.01 40.61
C GLY A 610 -7.89 20.79 40.37
N ASN A 611 -7.34 19.76 41.00
CA ASN A 611 -5.92 19.41 40.97
C ASN A 611 -5.74 17.98 40.43
N LEU A 612 -4.51 17.64 40.02
CA LEU A 612 -4.21 16.29 39.51
C LEU A 612 -4.32 15.23 40.62
N HIS A 613 -4.74 14.02 40.28
CA HIS A 613 -4.86 12.91 41.22
C HIS A 613 -3.80 11.83 40.94
N PRO A 614 -2.86 11.56 41.87
CA PRO A 614 -1.92 10.44 41.74
C PRO A 614 -2.62 9.12 42.11
N ASP A 615 -3.02 8.36 41.10
CA ASP A 615 -3.66 7.05 41.23
C ASP A 615 -2.60 5.94 41.38
N PHE A 616 -1.80 6.04 42.44
CA PHE A 616 -0.79 5.05 42.81
C PHE A 616 -0.37 5.17 44.28
N GLY A 617 0.12 4.06 44.84
CA GLY A 617 0.41 3.93 46.27
C GLY A 617 -0.59 2.99 46.93
N GLY A 618 -1.40 3.48 47.88
CA GLY A 618 -2.50 2.69 48.41
C GLY A 618 -3.10 3.21 49.71
N GLY A 619 -4.34 2.81 49.98
CA GLY A 619 -5.09 3.08 51.21
C GLY A 619 -5.49 1.81 51.95
N TYR A 620 -6.50 1.92 52.80
CA TYR A 620 -7.08 0.82 53.56
C TYR A 620 -8.61 0.83 53.43
N THR A 621 -9.24 -0.35 53.41
CA THR A 621 -10.70 -0.48 53.48
C THR A 621 -11.21 -0.11 54.87
N ALA A 622 -12.52 0.10 55.01
CA ALA A 622 -13.19 0.26 56.31
C ALA A 622 -12.91 -0.90 57.29
N ASN A 623 -12.52 -2.08 56.78
CA ASN A 623 -12.18 -3.27 57.56
C ASN A 623 -10.66 -3.37 57.88
N GLY A 624 -9.88 -2.32 57.62
CA GLY A 624 -8.44 -2.27 57.91
C GLY A 624 -7.55 -3.10 56.97
N GLN A 625 -8.10 -3.63 55.87
CA GLN A 625 -7.34 -4.35 54.86
C GLN A 625 -6.68 -3.37 53.89
N ARG A 626 -5.38 -3.51 53.61
CA ARG A 626 -4.69 -2.68 52.62
C ARG A 626 -5.26 -2.91 51.21
N ILE A 627 -5.37 -1.84 50.43
CA ILE A 627 -5.51 -1.87 48.97
C ILE A 627 -4.38 -1.00 48.40
N LEU A 628 -3.70 -1.51 47.37
CA LEU A 628 -2.74 -0.72 46.59
C LEU A 628 -3.51 -0.02 45.45
N TYR A 629 -3.16 1.24 45.18
CA TYR A 629 -3.72 2.01 44.07
C TYR A 629 -2.79 1.94 42.86
N GLY A 630 -3.32 2.23 41.66
CA GLY A 630 -2.67 1.94 40.40
C GLY A 630 -2.79 0.46 40.00
N ILE A 631 -2.07 0.07 38.94
CA ILE A 631 -2.29 -1.20 38.24
C ILE A 631 -1.08 -2.15 38.46
N PRO A 632 -1.30 -3.42 38.84
CA PRO A 632 -0.22 -4.39 39.02
C PRO A 632 0.27 -4.96 37.69
N PHE A 633 1.57 -5.26 37.62
CA PHE A 633 2.15 -6.07 36.55
C PHE A 633 3.09 -7.14 37.11
N VAL A 634 3.28 -8.22 36.36
CA VAL A 634 4.27 -9.26 36.69
C VAL A 634 5.17 -9.57 35.48
N VAL A 635 6.41 -9.98 35.76
CA VAL A 635 7.37 -10.39 34.73
C VAL A 635 7.57 -11.91 34.82
N VAL A 636 7.39 -12.60 33.69
CA VAL A 636 7.54 -14.05 33.54
C VAL A 636 8.64 -14.38 32.52
N ASP A 637 8.95 -15.65 32.29
CA ASP A 637 9.86 -16.10 31.21
C ASP A 637 9.37 -17.46 30.73
N SER A 638 8.61 -17.49 29.63
CA SER A 638 7.97 -18.70 29.10
C SER A 638 8.97 -19.83 28.81
N ARG A 639 10.22 -19.50 28.48
CA ARG A 639 11.32 -20.49 28.29
C ARG A 639 11.83 -21.11 29.60
N LYS A 640 11.46 -20.57 30.76
CA LYS A 640 11.75 -21.11 32.09
C LYS A 640 10.56 -21.86 32.70
N GLY A 641 9.54 -22.16 31.90
CA GLY A 641 8.44 -23.06 32.29
C GLY A 641 7.21 -22.38 32.86
N THR A 642 7.01 -21.07 32.66
CA THR A 642 5.69 -20.44 32.86
C THR A 642 4.67 -21.12 31.93
N PRO A 643 3.59 -21.74 32.45
CA PRO A 643 2.61 -22.40 31.60
C PRO A 643 1.82 -21.39 30.75
N MET A 644 1.51 -21.78 29.51
CA MET A 644 0.53 -21.07 28.69
C MET A 644 -0.87 -21.57 29.07
N VAL A 645 -1.78 -20.68 29.45
CA VAL A 645 -3.13 -21.03 29.92
C VAL A 645 -4.22 -20.41 29.04
N PRO A 646 -5.33 -21.12 28.77
CA PRO A 646 -6.48 -20.54 28.08
C PRO A 646 -7.19 -19.48 28.95
N ILE A 647 -7.77 -18.48 28.28
CA ILE A 647 -8.69 -17.51 28.86
C ILE A 647 -10.05 -17.70 28.20
N ASP A 648 -11.11 -17.73 29.01
CA ASP A 648 -12.50 -17.67 28.57
C ASP A 648 -12.91 -16.20 28.36
N ILE A 649 -13.35 -15.85 27.16
CA ILE A 649 -13.94 -14.55 26.86
C ILE A 649 -15.45 -14.76 26.65
N PRO A 650 -16.34 -14.13 27.44
CA PRO A 650 -17.78 -14.30 27.30
C PRO A 650 -18.33 -13.59 26.06
N LEU A 651 -19.52 -14.00 25.62
CA LEU A 651 -20.25 -13.36 24.49
C LEU A 651 -20.64 -11.89 24.76
N THR A 652 -20.47 -11.41 25.99
CA THR A 652 -20.67 -10.00 26.39
C THR A 652 -19.36 -9.20 26.45
N GLY A 653 -18.22 -9.83 26.15
CA GLY A 653 -16.91 -9.19 26.04
C GLY A 653 -16.47 -8.98 24.59
N TYR A 654 -15.32 -8.34 24.42
CA TYR A 654 -14.73 -7.92 23.16
C TYR A 654 -13.94 -9.06 22.49
N ALA A 655 -14.59 -10.20 22.24
CA ALA A 655 -13.96 -11.39 21.68
C ALA A 655 -13.48 -11.20 20.22
N ASP A 656 -14.18 -10.37 19.44
CA ASP A 656 -13.85 -9.96 18.07
C ASP A 656 -12.76 -8.87 18.01
N GLU A 657 -12.44 -8.26 19.15
CA GLU A 657 -11.34 -7.30 19.33
C GLU A 657 -10.33 -7.80 20.37
N SER A 658 -10.16 -9.12 20.50
CA SER A 658 -9.16 -9.73 21.39
C SER A 658 -8.14 -10.56 20.61
N ASP A 659 -6.90 -10.57 21.07
CA ASP A 659 -5.78 -11.23 20.39
C ASP A 659 -5.74 -12.75 20.66
N ILE A 660 -6.78 -13.46 20.20
CA ILE A 660 -7.03 -14.89 20.47
C ILE A 660 -5.82 -15.77 20.11
N LEU A 661 -5.17 -16.33 21.12
CA LEU A 661 -4.01 -17.22 20.97
C LEU A 661 -4.38 -18.68 21.29
N PRO A 662 -4.50 -19.59 20.29
CA PRO A 662 -4.86 -20.99 20.51
C PRO A 662 -3.90 -21.80 21.41
N GLY A 663 -2.66 -21.32 21.58
CA GLY A 663 -1.68 -21.88 22.52
C GLY A 663 -1.86 -21.45 23.98
N GLY A 664 -2.81 -20.56 24.28
CA GLY A 664 -2.94 -19.91 25.60
C GLY A 664 -1.95 -18.76 25.81
N TYR A 665 -2.00 -18.15 26.99
CA TYR A 665 -1.24 -16.95 27.37
C TYR A 665 -0.38 -17.23 28.62
N PRO A 666 0.78 -16.57 28.81
CA PRO A 666 1.73 -16.91 29.89
C PRO A 666 1.33 -16.31 31.25
N ILE A 667 0.04 -16.28 31.57
CA ILE A 667 -0.53 -15.60 32.74
C ILE A 667 -0.63 -16.57 33.93
N PRO A 668 0.14 -16.39 35.02
CA PRO A 668 0.09 -17.30 36.17
C PRO A 668 -1.31 -17.39 36.80
N PRO A 669 -1.77 -18.55 37.30
CA PRO A 669 -3.05 -18.68 38.01
C PRO A 669 -3.18 -17.81 39.28
N ASN A 670 -2.06 -17.30 39.78
CA ASN A 670 -1.94 -16.39 40.92
C ASN A 670 -1.45 -14.98 40.52
N ALA A 671 -1.56 -14.60 39.24
CA ALA A 671 -1.26 -13.23 38.79
C ALA A 671 -2.11 -12.23 39.57
N THR A 672 -1.51 -11.10 39.95
CA THR A 672 -2.21 -10.05 40.71
C THR A 672 -3.21 -9.35 39.81
N VAL A 673 -4.47 -9.34 40.24
CA VAL A 673 -5.56 -8.59 39.59
C VAL A 673 -5.68 -7.24 40.28
N GLU A 674 -5.76 -6.17 39.49
CA GLU A 674 -6.04 -4.81 39.98
C GLU A 674 -7.30 -4.77 40.87
N GLY A 675 -7.26 -3.98 41.95
CA GLY A 675 -8.37 -3.76 42.88
C GLY A 675 -8.82 -4.99 43.69
N ALA A 676 -8.40 -6.20 43.31
CA ALA A 676 -8.89 -7.44 43.88
C ALA A 676 -8.25 -7.77 45.23
N TYR A 677 -9.04 -8.37 46.11
CA TYR A 677 -8.60 -8.86 47.41
C TYR A 677 -9.39 -10.10 47.84
N ASN A 678 -8.99 -10.72 48.96
CA ASN A 678 -9.61 -11.95 49.44
C ASN A 678 -11.10 -11.72 49.79
N ASN A 679 -11.97 -12.63 49.36
CA ASN A 679 -13.43 -12.60 49.61
C ASN A 679 -14.16 -11.39 48.97
N CYS A 680 -13.82 -11.08 47.72
CA CYS A 680 -14.31 -9.92 46.96
C CYS A 680 -15.23 -10.35 45.79
N PRO A 681 -16.54 -10.59 46.04
CA PRO A 681 -17.52 -10.88 44.99
C PRO A 681 -17.89 -9.61 44.21
N ASP A 682 -18.41 -9.74 42.98
CA ASP A 682 -18.63 -8.62 42.04
C ASP A 682 -19.31 -7.38 42.64
N ASN A 683 -20.44 -7.56 43.33
CA ASN A 683 -21.35 -6.45 43.65
C ASN A 683 -20.77 -5.37 44.60
N PRO A 684 -20.04 -5.70 45.68
CA PRO A 684 -19.30 -4.72 46.48
C PRO A 684 -17.91 -4.32 45.92
N CYS A 685 -17.44 -4.94 44.83
CA CYS A 685 -16.06 -4.84 44.34
C CYS A 685 -15.97 -4.33 42.88
N GLY A 686 -16.55 -3.16 42.60
CA GLY A 686 -16.40 -2.51 41.29
C GLY A 686 -14.96 -2.08 41.01
N GLY A 687 -14.55 -2.20 39.73
CA GLY A 687 -13.23 -1.84 39.21
C GLY A 687 -12.94 -2.58 37.91
N ASP A 688 -11.92 -2.15 37.17
CA ASP A 688 -11.60 -2.65 35.83
C ASP A 688 -10.81 -3.97 35.83
N ARG A 689 -10.17 -4.30 36.95
CA ARG A 689 -9.59 -5.62 37.24
C ARG A 689 -8.57 -6.04 36.19
N HIS A 690 -7.70 -5.11 35.81
CA HIS A 690 -6.63 -5.38 34.87
C HIS A 690 -5.64 -6.44 35.39
N VAL A 691 -5.04 -7.20 34.48
CA VAL A 691 -3.85 -8.05 34.73
C VAL A 691 -2.85 -7.79 33.62
N LEU A 692 -1.63 -7.37 33.97
CA LEU A 692 -0.56 -7.07 33.01
C LEU A 692 0.61 -8.05 33.20
N VAL A 693 1.08 -8.68 32.13
CA VAL A 693 2.16 -9.68 32.15
C VAL A 693 3.18 -9.43 31.05
N VAL A 694 4.45 -9.22 31.43
CA VAL A 694 5.57 -9.15 30.48
C VAL A 694 6.25 -10.52 30.40
N ASP A 695 6.19 -11.17 29.25
CA ASP A 695 7.01 -12.36 28.99
C ASP A 695 8.43 -11.95 28.60
N ASN A 696 9.34 -12.00 29.57
CA ASN A 696 10.76 -11.75 29.39
C ASN A 696 11.46 -12.85 28.56
N ALA A 697 10.76 -13.85 28.03
CA ALA A 697 11.30 -14.69 26.95
C ALA A 697 11.23 -14.00 25.58
N THR A 698 10.09 -13.39 25.27
CA THR A 698 9.69 -12.92 23.94
C THR A 698 9.67 -11.40 23.81
N CYS A 699 9.60 -10.68 24.93
CA CYS A 699 9.29 -9.25 25.00
C CYS A 699 7.88 -8.89 24.47
N LEU A 700 6.96 -9.85 24.59
CA LEU A 700 5.54 -9.60 24.51
C LEU A 700 4.98 -9.17 25.87
N LEU A 701 4.19 -8.11 25.85
CA LEU A 701 3.28 -7.68 26.91
C LEU A 701 1.89 -8.26 26.61
N TYR A 702 1.25 -8.82 27.63
CA TYR A 702 -0.11 -9.35 27.61
C TYR A 702 -0.93 -8.59 28.64
N GLU A 703 -2.07 -8.04 28.25
CA GLU A 703 -2.93 -7.26 29.13
C GLU A 703 -4.38 -7.70 28.97
N THR A 704 -5.13 -7.73 30.08
CA THR A 704 -6.54 -8.13 30.08
C THR A 704 -7.41 -7.15 30.86
N TRP A 705 -8.67 -7.02 30.47
CA TRP A 705 -9.69 -6.24 31.19
C TRP A 705 -10.76 -7.15 31.80
N ARG A 706 -11.32 -6.70 32.94
CA ARG A 706 -12.37 -7.37 33.72
C ARG A 706 -12.02 -8.82 34.09
N SER A 707 -10.86 -9.00 34.72
CA SER A 707 -10.23 -10.31 34.90
C SER A 707 -10.73 -11.08 36.14
N PHE A 708 -10.92 -12.39 35.99
CA PHE A 708 -11.35 -13.33 37.03
C PHE A 708 -10.41 -14.56 37.07
N PRO A 709 -9.73 -14.82 38.21
CA PRO A 709 -8.78 -15.92 38.31
C PRO A 709 -9.46 -17.30 38.33
N PRO A 710 -8.74 -18.38 37.92
CA PRO A 710 -9.22 -19.77 37.93
C PRO A 710 -9.91 -20.24 39.22
N ALA A 711 -9.56 -19.65 40.36
CA ALA A 711 -10.12 -19.98 41.67
C ALA A 711 -11.56 -19.48 41.90
N VAL A 712 -12.10 -18.58 41.05
CA VAL A 712 -13.45 -18.01 41.22
C VAL A 712 -14.40 -18.24 40.04
N THR A 713 -13.88 -18.63 38.87
CA THR A 713 -14.67 -18.75 37.62
C THR A 713 -15.52 -20.02 37.52
N GLY A 714 -15.32 -21.01 38.39
CA GLY A 714 -16.00 -22.31 38.34
C GLY A 714 -15.58 -23.22 37.18
N THR A 715 -15.08 -22.67 36.07
CA THR A 715 -14.49 -23.40 34.94
C THR A 715 -13.06 -23.88 35.21
N GLY A 716 -12.40 -23.34 36.23
CA GLY A 716 -10.98 -23.60 36.51
C GLY A 716 -10.03 -22.94 35.50
N ARG A 717 -10.51 -21.97 34.71
CA ARG A 717 -9.74 -21.17 33.76
C ARG A 717 -9.82 -19.68 34.14
N TRP A 718 -8.90 -18.87 33.62
CA TRP A 718 -9.07 -17.42 33.67
C TRP A 718 -10.29 -17.04 32.82
N GLN A 719 -11.07 -16.05 33.28
CA GLN A 719 -12.03 -15.35 32.42
C GLN A 719 -11.63 -13.87 32.36
N ALA A 720 -11.74 -13.26 31.19
CA ALA A 720 -11.54 -11.82 30.99
C ALA A 720 -12.42 -11.36 29.81
N ASP A 721 -12.89 -10.11 29.85
CA ASP A 721 -13.79 -9.60 28.81
C ASP A 721 -13.01 -8.94 27.64
N GLN A 722 -11.70 -8.72 27.78
CA GLN A 722 -10.78 -8.35 26.69
C GLN A 722 -9.38 -8.97 26.93
N VAL A 723 -8.68 -9.38 25.87
CA VAL A 723 -7.26 -9.76 25.90
C VAL A 723 -6.48 -9.08 24.77
N SER A 724 -5.39 -8.38 25.10
CA SER A 724 -4.53 -7.69 24.12
C SER A 724 -3.05 -8.04 24.28
N ARG A 725 -2.31 -8.01 23.16
CA ARG A 725 -0.87 -8.32 23.06
C ARG A 725 -0.11 -7.16 22.43
N PHE A 726 1.08 -6.85 22.93
CA PHE A 726 1.97 -5.81 22.39
C PHE A 726 3.43 -6.29 22.35
N ASN A 727 4.15 -6.05 21.25
CA ASN A 727 5.59 -6.34 21.15
C ASN A 727 6.39 -5.11 21.60
N LEU A 728 6.95 -5.18 22.82
CA LEU A 728 7.70 -4.08 23.44
C LEU A 728 9.06 -3.81 22.79
N SER A 729 9.52 -4.65 21.86
CA SER A 729 10.81 -4.49 21.18
C SER A 729 10.71 -3.82 19.79
N ARG A 730 9.53 -3.28 19.44
CA ARG A 730 9.23 -2.72 18.11
C ARG A 730 8.43 -1.41 18.20
N ASN A 731 8.50 -0.58 17.15
CA ASN A 731 8.05 0.81 17.17
C ASN A 731 6.61 1.06 16.62
N ALA A 732 5.82 0.03 16.30
CA ALA A 732 4.44 0.24 15.84
C ALA A 732 3.40 0.08 16.97
N VAL A 733 2.23 0.70 16.79
CA VAL A 733 1.13 0.75 17.78
C VAL A 733 0.55 -0.61 18.19
N GLY A 734 0.81 -1.68 17.43
CA GLY A 734 0.55 -3.06 17.82
C GLY A 734 -0.89 -3.57 17.69
N ARG A 735 -1.90 -2.69 17.74
CA ARG A 735 -3.32 -3.03 17.56
C ARG A 735 -3.84 -2.60 16.17
N PRO A 736 -4.84 -3.30 15.60
CA PRO A 736 -5.58 -2.80 14.44
C PRO A 736 -6.33 -1.50 14.76
N LEU A 737 -6.56 -0.66 13.74
CA LEU A 737 -7.39 0.54 13.90
C LEU A 737 -8.87 0.14 14.04
N GLY A 738 -9.58 0.84 14.91
CA GLY A 738 -10.93 0.50 15.33
C GLY A 738 -11.03 -0.58 16.42
N TRP A 739 -9.92 -1.18 16.87
CA TRP A 739 -9.91 -2.18 17.94
C TRP A 739 -9.53 -1.56 19.29
N THR A 740 -10.32 -1.85 20.34
CA THR A 740 -10.04 -1.51 21.74
C THR A 740 -8.81 -2.25 22.31
N SER A 741 -8.57 -2.22 23.61
CA SER A 741 -7.56 -3.07 24.28
C SER A 741 -7.95 -3.31 25.74
N ALA A 742 -6.99 -3.64 26.61
CA ALA A 742 -7.22 -3.60 28.05
C ALA A 742 -7.45 -2.16 28.55
N ASP A 743 -6.89 -1.15 27.87
CA ASP A 743 -7.16 0.28 28.01
C ASP A 743 -8.16 0.71 26.91
N ALA A 744 -9.20 1.50 27.23
CA ALA A 744 -10.30 1.78 26.29
C ALA A 744 -9.90 2.55 25.01
N ALA A 745 -8.78 3.27 25.03
CA ALA A 745 -8.19 3.90 23.85
C ALA A 745 -7.56 2.92 22.84
N GLY A 746 -7.47 1.62 23.16
CA GLY A 746 -6.68 0.66 22.37
C GLY A 746 -5.17 0.73 22.66
N LEU A 747 -4.79 1.37 23.78
CA LEU A 747 -3.40 1.60 24.19
C LEU A 747 -2.88 0.52 25.15
N PRO A 748 -1.58 0.22 25.15
CA PRO A 748 -0.98 -0.60 26.19
C PRO A 748 -0.93 0.18 27.52
N ILE A 749 -1.32 -0.47 28.62
CA ILE A 749 -1.41 0.13 29.95
C ILE A 749 -0.02 0.33 30.56
N LEU A 750 0.79 -0.75 30.64
CA LEU A 750 2.08 -0.75 31.34
C LEU A 750 3.06 0.35 30.90
N PRO A 751 3.20 0.67 29.59
CA PRO A 751 4.06 1.76 29.12
C PRO A 751 3.60 3.16 29.56
N GLY A 752 2.35 3.33 29.98
CA GLY A 752 1.81 4.56 30.54
C GLY A 752 1.89 4.68 32.06
N LEU A 753 2.24 3.62 32.80
CA LEU A 753 2.27 3.62 34.26
C LEU A 753 3.55 4.24 34.82
N VAL A 754 3.43 5.16 35.78
CA VAL A 754 4.56 5.61 36.60
C VAL A 754 5.08 4.47 37.48
N LYS A 755 6.38 4.16 37.43
CA LYS A 755 7.00 3.08 38.23
C LYS A 755 7.88 3.64 39.35
N TRP A 756 7.91 2.97 40.51
CA TRP A 756 8.69 3.39 41.67
C TRP A 756 10.18 3.45 41.37
N GLU A 757 10.65 2.54 40.52
CA GLU A 757 12.06 2.46 40.13
C GLU A 757 12.46 3.66 39.24
N GLU A 758 11.54 4.27 38.51
CA GLU A 758 11.79 5.51 37.76
C GLU A 758 11.90 6.72 38.67
N VAL A 759 10.98 6.86 39.62
CA VAL A 759 10.93 8.00 40.53
C VAL A 759 12.06 7.96 41.56
N VAL A 760 12.36 6.78 42.12
CA VAL A 760 13.24 6.64 43.30
C VAL A 760 14.64 6.11 42.97
N VAL A 761 14.81 5.31 41.89
CA VAL A 761 16.12 4.74 41.52
C VAL A 761 16.73 5.44 40.31
N LYS A 762 15.98 5.66 39.22
CA LYS A 762 16.46 6.42 38.05
C LYS A 762 16.46 7.93 38.28
N GLY A 763 15.50 8.45 39.07
CA GLY A 763 15.24 9.89 39.22
C GLY A 763 14.64 10.54 37.97
N VAL A 764 14.14 9.74 37.02
CA VAL A 764 13.57 10.18 35.75
C VAL A 764 12.53 9.17 35.25
N ILE A 765 11.40 9.70 34.78
CA ILE A 765 10.42 8.99 33.94
C ILE A 765 10.67 9.50 32.52
N ASP A 766 10.89 8.58 31.58
CA ASP A 766 11.31 8.84 30.20
C ASP A 766 10.19 8.65 29.17
N HIS A 767 8.94 8.51 29.63
CA HIS A 767 7.74 8.28 28.82
C HIS A 767 6.56 9.18 29.25
N ALA A 768 5.55 9.27 28.39
CA ALA A 768 4.27 9.90 28.67
C ALA A 768 3.44 9.06 29.64
N ILE A 769 2.63 9.72 30.48
CA ILE A 769 1.90 9.08 31.59
C ILE A 769 0.41 8.90 31.21
N ARG A 770 -0.18 7.71 31.41
CA ARG A 770 -1.61 7.50 31.17
C ARG A 770 -2.46 8.26 32.19
N PHE A 771 -3.58 8.83 31.76
CA PHE A 771 -4.57 9.39 32.67
C PHE A 771 -6.01 9.17 32.20
N THR A 772 -6.97 9.31 33.13
CA THR A 772 -8.41 9.11 32.88
C THR A 772 -9.25 10.35 33.21
N GLY A 773 -10.53 10.30 32.85
CA GLY A 773 -11.48 11.41 32.95
C GLY A 773 -12.93 11.01 32.61
N PRO A 774 -13.93 11.77 33.09
CA PRO A 774 -15.33 11.30 33.19
C PRO A 774 -16.17 11.46 31.91
N ASN A 775 -15.61 12.06 30.87
CA ASN A 775 -16.29 12.43 29.63
C ASN A 775 -15.36 12.13 28.45
N SER A 776 -15.90 11.74 27.30
CA SER A 776 -15.12 11.58 26.06
C SER A 776 -16.01 11.60 24.81
N ARG A 777 -15.55 12.22 23.72
CA ARG A 777 -16.25 12.21 22.42
C ARG A 777 -15.93 10.94 21.61
N ARG A 778 -16.75 10.67 20.59
CA ARG A 778 -16.55 9.54 19.64
C ARG A 778 -15.41 9.88 18.66
N ALA A 779 -14.19 9.95 19.18
CA ALA A 779 -12.99 10.21 18.41
C ALA A 779 -11.72 9.72 19.14
N TYR A 780 -10.65 9.44 18.38
CA TYR A 780 -9.34 9.05 18.92
C TYR A 780 -8.17 9.58 18.09
N ALA A 781 -6.96 9.59 18.66
CA ALA A 781 -5.74 10.07 18.03
C ALA A 781 -4.54 9.13 18.30
N PRO A 782 -3.70 8.80 17.29
CA PRO A 782 -2.51 7.98 17.48
C PRO A 782 -1.60 8.48 18.63
N PRO A 783 -1.09 7.58 19.50
CA PRO A 783 -1.02 6.13 19.32
C PRO A 783 -2.30 5.33 19.63
N ALA A 784 -3.41 5.97 20.04
CA ALA A 784 -4.67 5.26 20.26
C ALA A 784 -5.26 4.68 18.96
N THR A 785 -6.01 3.59 19.09
CA THR A 785 -6.66 2.88 17.98
C THR A 785 -8.17 2.81 18.10
N HIS A 786 -8.77 3.30 19.20
CA HIS A 786 -10.20 3.18 19.49
C HIS A 786 -10.75 4.37 20.29
N PHE A 787 -12.04 4.66 20.15
CA PHE A 787 -12.79 5.62 20.96
C PHE A 787 -13.70 4.90 21.95
N ALA A 788 -14.02 5.49 23.10
CA ALA A 788 -15.01 4.93 24.02
C ALA A 788 -15.90 6.05 24.59
N PRO A 789 -16.77 6.68 23.78
CA PRO A 789 -17.51 7.88 24.15
C PRO A 789 -18.38 7.68 25.40
N THR A 790 -18.25 8.57 26.38
CA THR A 790 -19.04 8.55 27.62
C THR A 790 -19.34 9.96 28.13
N GLY A 791 -20.34 10.06 29.02
CA GLY A 791 -20.69 11.31 29.68
C GLY A 791 -21.07 12.42 28.69
N TYR A 792 -20.31 13.51 28.71
CA TYR A 792 -20.36 14.58 27.71
C TYR A 792 -19.54 14.19 26.47
N THR A 793 -20.19 14.15 25.30
CA THR A 793 -19.65 13.53 24.08
C THR A 793 -19.53 14.50 22.88
N ASP A 794 -19.84 15.79 23.08
CA ASP A 794 -19.77 16.85 22.06
C ASP A 794 -18.32 17.20 21.63
N LEU A 795 -18.21 18.13 20.67
CA LEU A 795 -16.96 18.49 20.02
C LEU A 795 -15.84 18.99 20.95
N ASP A 796 -16.14 19.54 22.13
CA ASP A 796 -15.14 19.98 23.11
C ASP A 796 -15.09 19.13 24.40
N ALA A 797 -15.59 17.90 24.33
CA ALA A 797 -15.15 16.82 25.20
C ALA A 797 -13.76 16.30 24.74
N PRO A 798 -12.94 15.71 25.66
CA PRO A 798 -11.66 15.12 25.29
C PRO A 798 -11.84 13.84 24.45
N TYR A 799 -10.77 13.37 23.81
CA TYR A 799 -10.78 12.25 22.86
C TYR A 799 -9.66 11.25 23.16
N MET A 800 -9.88 9.97 22.87
CA MET A 800 -8.90 8.94 23.26
C MET A 800 -7.54 9.16 22.57
N GLY A 801 -6.44 8.99 23.29
CA GLY A 801 -5.10 9.32 22.81
C GLY A 801 -4.74 10.81 22.82
N MET A 802 -5.65 11.71 23.21
CA MET A 802 -5.37 13.14 23.38
C MET A 802 -4.18 13.36 24.33
N ARG A 803 -3.24 14.21 23.91
CA ARG A 803 -2.06 14.57 24.71
C ARG A 803 -2.30 15.79 25.58
N VAL A 804 -1.60 15.81 26.71
CA VAL A 804 -1.50 16.97 27.61
C VAL A 804 -0.06 17.17 28.04
N ARG A 805 0.31 18.38 28.46
CA ARG A 805 1.54 18.63 29.22
C ARG A 805 1.29 19.58 30.38
N LEU A 806 2.17 19.58 31.36
CA LEU A 806 2.27 20.67 32.32
C LEU A 806 2.90 21.89 31.64
N ASN A 807 2.34 23.08 31.85
CA ASN A 807 2.82 24.31 31.21
C ASN A 807 4.29 24.58 31.61
N ALA A 808 5.10 25.02 30.64
CA ALA A 808 6.53 25.27 30.85
C ALA A 808 6.82 26.24 32.00
N SER A 809 5.94 27.22 32.24
CA SER A 809 6.07 28.25 33.29
C SER A 809 5.67 27.81 34.71
N PHE A 810 5.07 26.62 34.89
CA PHE A 810 4.74 26.11 36.22
C PHE A 810 6.02 25.78 37.01
N ASP A 811 6.20 26.32 38.20
CA ASP A 811 7.39 26.00 38.99
C ASP A 811 7.24 24.65 39.72
N CYS A 812 8.12 23.71 39.39
CA CYS A 812 8.22 22.41 40.07
C CYS A 812 9.00 22.51 41.40
N SER A 813 9.79 23.57 41.63
CA SER A 813 10.69 23.68 42.78
C SER A 813 10.04 23.60 44.17
N PRO A 814 8.76 24.01 44.37
CA PRO A 814 8.10 23.89 45.68
C PRO A 814 7.56 22.48 45.98
N LEU A 815 7.61 21.54 45.03
CA LEU A 815 7.17 20.17 45.22
C LEU A 815 8.26 19.33 45.88
N ALA A 816 7.89 18.31 46.67
CA ALA A 816 8.82 17.32 47.18
C ALA A 816 9.48 16.48 46.04
N GLN A 817 10.68 15.95 46.28
CA GLN A 817 11.56 15.37 45.25
C GLN A 817 10.89 14.33 44.35
N ALA A 818 10.11 13.39 44.91
CA ALA A 818 9.39 12.39 44.12
C ALA A 818 8.37 13.03 43.13
N ALA A 819 7.66 14.07 43.56
CA ALA A 819 6.73 14.81 42.71
C ALA A 819 7.44 15.74 41.72
N GLN A 820 8.69 16.19 41.98
CA GLN A 820 9.49 16.92 41.00
C GLN A 820 9.83 16.07 39.78
N VAL A 821 10.08 14.76 39.95
CA VAL A 821 10.30 13.82 38.83
C VAL A 821 9.05 13.73 37.95
N PHE A 822 7.88 13.52 38.55
CA PHE A 822 6.59 13.53 37.86
C PHE A 822 6.32 14.87 37.15
N CYS A 823 6.53 16.00 37.82
CA CYS A 823 6.37 17.35 37.28
C CYS A 823 7.27 17.59 36.05
N THR A 824 8.51 17.08 36.09
CA THR A 824 9.47 17.18 34.98
C THR A 824 9.04 16.30 33.79
N ALA A 825 8.60 15.07 34.05
CA ALA A 825 8.10 14.17 33.01
C ALA A 825 6.83 14.70 32.33
N LEU A 826 5.88 15.21 33.12
CA LEU A 826 4.63 15.79 32.62
C LEU A 826 4.86 17.11 31.83
N LYS A 827 5.97 17.82 32.04
CA LYS A 827 6.42 18.89 31.13
C LYS A 827 7.03 18.38 29.83
N LYS A 828 7.83 17.30 29.90
CA LYS A 828 8.67 16.85 28.78
C LYS A 828 8.00 15.85 27.84
N TYR A 829 7.42 14.78 28.37
CA TYR A 829 6.75 13.72 27.61
C TYR A 829 5.22 13.81 27.69
N GLY A 830 4.72 14.51 28.71
CA GLY A 830 3.30 14.80 28.88
C GLY A 830 2.50 13.62 29.43
N GLY A 831 1.20 13.67 29.20
CA GLY A 831 0.27 12.58 29.49
C GLY A 831 -0.60 12.26 28.29
N ILE A 832 -1.17 11.05 28.27
CA ILE A 832 -2.08 10.56 27.24
C ILE A 832 -3.40 10.16 27.89
N PHE A 833 -4.51 10.69 27.40
CA PHE A 833 -5.85 10.32 27.85
C PHE A 833 -6.18 8.92 27.30
N ALA A 834 -6.23 7.92 28.19
CA ALA A 834 -6.23 6.51 27.80
C ALA A 834 -7.57 5.80 28.09
N ASP A 835 -8.21 6.13 29.21
CA ASP A 835 -9.51 5.55 29.58
C ASP A 835 -10.48 6.56 30.17
N ASN A 836 -11.75 6.18 30.18
CA ASN A 836 -12.79 6.84 30.95
C ASN A 836 -12.58 6.56 32.45
N GLY A 837 -12.87 7.54 33.30
CA GLY A 837 -12.64 7.39 34.74
C GLY A 837 -12.86 8.67 35.53
N SER A 838 -12.11 8.85 36.60
CA SER A 838 -12.20 10.05 37.44
C SER A 838 -11.28 11.16 36.93
N PRO A 839 -11.65 12.45 37.08
CA PRO A 839 -10.96 13.56 36.41
C PRO A 839 -9.50 13.71 36.85
N TRP A 840 -8.58 13.66 35.88
CA TRP A 840 -7.14 13.85 36.08
C TRP A 840 -6.47 12.79 36.96
N TYR A 841 -6.96 11.55 36.91
CA TYR A 841 -6.32 10.40 37.58
C TYR A 841 -5.16 9.89 36.73
N PHE A 842 -3.92 10.10 37.18
CA PHE A 842 -2.70 9.59 36.54
C PHE A 842 -2.24 8.32 37.27
N SER A 843 -2.27 7.17 36.59
CA SER A 843 -2.00 5.87 37.21
C SER A 843 -0.52 5.48 37.26
N GLY A 844 -0.15 4.68 38.27
CA GLY A 844 1.19 4.09 38.41
C GLY A 844 1.14 2.60 38.72
N GLU A 845 2.29 1.98 39.01
CA GLU A 845 2.34 0.57 39.42
C GLU A 845 1.71 0.36 40.82
N ALA A 846 0.93 -0.71 40.99
CA ALA A 846 0.38 -1.12 42.28
C ALA A 846 1.46 -1.75 43.18
N THR A 847 2.22 -0.93 43.92
CA THR A 847 3.31 -1.44 44.78
C THR A 847 3.38 -0.78 46.15
N ALA A 848 3.67 -1.60 47.17
CA ALA A 848 3.92 -1.11 48.53
C ALA A 848 5.25 -0.33 48.67
N LYS A 849 6.15 -0.39 47.66
CA LYS A 849 7.40 0.40 47.65
C LYS A 849 7.11 1.92 47.77
N TRP A 850 5.95 2.36 47.28
CA TRP A 850 5.52 3.76 47.32
C TRP A 850 5.39 4.34 48.74
N ASP A 851 5.12 3.53 49.76
CA ASP A 851 4.85 4.01 51.13
C ASP A 851 5.98 4.90 51.70
N ALA A 852 7.24 4.61 51.35
CA ALA A 852 8.40 5.38 51.79
C ALA A 852 8.48 6.81 51.19
N VAL A 853 7.74 7.08 50.11
CA VAL A 853 7.72 8.37 49.39
C VAL A 853 6.30 8.92 49.16
N LEU A 854 5.26 8.25 49.67
CA LEU A 854 3.86 8.60 49.41
C LEU A 854 3.50 10.03 49.86
N SER A 855 4.07 10.48 50.98
CA SER A 855 3.94 11.87 51.46
C SER A 855 4.58 12.90 50.53
N GLN A 856 5.57 12.52 49.72
CA GLN A 856 6.13 13.36 48.67
C GLN A 856 5.29 13.32 47.39
N LEU A 857 4.68 12.17 47.07
CA LEU A 857 3.86 12.01 45.87
C LEU A 857 2.51 12.72 45.97
N TYR A 858 1.96 12.88 47.18
CA TYR A 858 0.78 13.72 47.37
C TYR A 858 0.99 15.19 46.94
N ASP A 859 2.23 15.66 46.73
CA ASP A 859 2.47 16.98 46.13
C ASP A 859 2.01 17.07 44.66
N ILE A 860 1.81 15.95 43.97
CA ILE A 860 1.12 15.93 42.66
C ILE A 860 -0.29 16.54 42.79
N SER A 861 -0.98 16.31 43.92
CA SER A 861 -2.28 16.92 44.22
C SER A 861 -2.22 18.42 44.58
N LYS A 862 -1.04 19.05 44.57
CA LYS A 862 -0.88 20.51 44.60
C LYS A 862 -0.83 21.13 43.20
N ILE A 863 -0.63 20.33 42.14
CA ILE A 863 -0.61 20.80 40.76
C ILE A 863 -2.06 21.01 40.29
N PRO A 864 -2.48 22.24 39.94
CA PRO A 864 -3.85 22.50 39.50
C PRO A 864 -4.04 22.10 38.03
N SER A 865 -5.21 21.56 37.65
CA SER A 865 -5.50 21.19 36.25
C SER A 865 -5.52 22.41 35.31
N SER A 866 -5.67 23.62 35.86
CA SER A 866 -5.52 24.87 35.10
C SER A 866 -4.11 25.08 34.53
N ALA A 867 -3.07 24.54 35.16
CA ALA A 867 -1.68 24.62 34.72
C ALA A 867 -1.30 23.54 33.68
N ILE A 868 -2.19 22.59 33.39
CA ILE A 868 -2.05 21.68 32.25
C ILE A 868 -2.41 22.42 30.98
N ASP A 869 -1.68 22.20 29.89
CA ASP A 869 -2.11 22.51 28.53
C ASP A 869 -2.58 21.22 27.87
N VAL A 870 -3.75 21.26 27.22
CA VAL A 870 -4.11 20.20 26.27
C VAL A 870 -3.29 20.47 25.02
N LEU A 871 -2.46 19.52 24.65
CA LEU A 871 -1.70 19.58 23.42
C LEU A 871 -2.63 19.25 22.28
N ASP A 872 -2.36 19.84 21.13
CA ASP A 872 -2.95 19.33 19.92
C ASP A 872 -2.28 17.99 19.56
N THR A 873 -2.87 17.22 18.65
CA THR A 873 -2.33 15.92 18.20
C THR A 873 -2.55 15.64 16.70
N GLY A 874 -3.29 16.50 16.00
CA GLY A 874 -3.33 16.54 14.52
C GLY A 874 -4.24 15.50 13.87
N CYS A 875 -3.90 14.22 13.98
CA CYS A 875 -4.88 13.21 13.63
C CYS A 875 -5.99 13.18 14.69
N LEU A 876 -7.24 13.16 14.21
CA LEU A 876 -8.42 12.81 14.98
C LEU A 876 -9.29 11.87 14.13
N CYS A 877 -9.14 10.56 14.36
CA CYS A 877 -10.04 9.55 13.80
C CYS A 877 -11.44 9.72 14.42
N LEU A 878 -12.47 9.83 13.58
CA LEU A 878 -13.87 9.98 14.01
C LEU A 878 -14.68 8.67 13.93
N ASP A 879 -14.16 7.65 13.24
CA ASP A 879 -14.81 6.37 12.96
C ASP A 879 -13.86 5.19 13.23
N ALA A 880 -14.43 3.98 13.36
CA ALA A 880 -13.67 2.78 13.70
C ALA A 880 -12.73 2.34 12.58
N ASP A 881 -13.23 2.24 11.33
CA ASP A 881 -12.46 1.88 10.13
C ASP A 881 -11.44 2.96 9.67
N CYS A 882 -11.00 3.85 10.57
CA CYS A 882 -10.02 4.91 10.27
C CYS A 882 -8.76 4.30 9.65
N THR A 883 -8.34 4.84 8.50
CA THR A 883 -7.07 4.52 7.89
C THR A 883 -5.97 5.48 8.36
N THR A 884 -4.71 5.03 8.33
CA THR A 884 -3.56 5.92 8.54
C THR A 884 -3.48 7.06 7.49
N ALA A 885 -4.21 6.93 6.37
CA ALA A 885 -4.35 7.99 5.37
C ALA A 885 -5.40 9.06 5.74
N GLU A 886 -6.41 8.74 6.55
CA GLU A 886 -7.36 9.73 7.11
C GLU A 886 -6.74 10.50 8.27
N CYS A 887 -5.79 9.89 8.99
CA CYS A 887 -4.96 10.58 9.97
C CYS A 887 -4.07 11.67 9.37
N ASN A 888 -3.72 11.59 8.08
CA ASN A 888 -2.97 12.59 7.32
C ASN A 888 -1.50 12.80 7.80
N GLY A 889 -1.17 12.75 9.09
CA GLY A 889 0.23 12.60 9.55
C GLY A 889 1.05 13.90 9.72
N ILE A 890 0.39 15.03 9.91
CA ILE A 890 0.90 16.16 10.70
C ILE A 890 0.35 16.01 12.12
N PRO A 891 1.21 15.99 13.16
CA PRO A 891 0.77 16.31 14.52
C PRO A 891 0.33 17.77 14.61
N ASP A 892 -0.74 17.99 15.37
CA ASP A 892 -1.21 19.26 15.92
C ASP A 892 -2.06 20.17 15.00
N VAL A 893 -3.35 19.80 14.81
CA VAL A 893 -4.44 20.52 14.12
C VAL A 893 -5.85 20.08 14.61
N ASP A 894 -6.46 20.81 15.55
CA ASP A 894 -7.92 20.84 15.78
C ASP A 894 -8.62 21.16 14.45
N ALA A 895 -9.71 20.46 14.10
CA ALA A 895 -10.47 20.69 12.87
C ALA A 895 -11.04 22.13 12.73
N ASN A 896 -11.02 22.93 13.80
CA ASN A 896 -11.39 24.35 13.83
C ASN A 896 -10.18 25.30 13.91
N SER A 897 -8.96 24.78 14.06
CA SER A 897 -7.72 25.55 13.97
C SER A 897 -7.29 25.73 12.50
N LEU A 898 -6.64 26.85 12.19
CA LEU A 898 -6.09 27.11 10.86
C LEU A 898 -4.60 26.68 10.84
N PRO A 899 -4.21 25.63 10.10
CA PRO A 899 -2.85 25.09 10.11
C PRO A 899 -1.85 25.90 9.27
N VAL A 900 -0.57 25.61 9.48
CA VAL A 900 0.61 26.24 8.84
C VAL A 900 1.64 25.11 8.49
N TYR A 901 2.85 25.44 7.99
CA TYR A 901 4.06 24.56 7.86
C TYR A 901 4.25 23.80 6.49
N PRO A 902 5.32 22.99 6.24
CA PRO A 902 6.34 23.27 5.19
C PRO A 902 6.07 22.81 3.72
N ALA A 903 6.92 23.24 2.76
CA ALA A 903 6.66 23.26 1.31
C ALA A 903 7.10 22.04 0.46
N ILE A 904 6.26 21.67 -0.52
CA ILE A 904 6.50 21.78 -1.99
C ILE A 904 5.12 21.92 -2.69
N SER A 905 4.81 22.65 -3.78
CA SER A 905 5.49 23.59 -4.71
C SER A 905 4.70 24.91 -4.87
N ASN A 906 5.29 25.92 -5.53
CA ASN A 906 4.68 27.24 -5.75
C ASN A 906 3.38 27.18 -6.58
N ILE A 907 2.39 27.98 -6.20
CA ILE A 907 1.09 28.09 -6.89
C ILE A 907 1.17 28.74 -8.28
N SER A 908 2.31 29.35 -8.63
CA SER A 908 2.65 29.80 -9.98
C SER A 908 2.52 28.74 -11.07
N ASP A 909 2.64 27.46 -10.69
CA ASP A 909 2.79 26.35 -11.62
C ASP A 909 1.43 25.73 -12.02
N LEU A 910 0.32 26.42 -11.69
CA LEU A 910 -1.07 26.03 -11.99
C LEU A 910 -1.67 26.92 -13.09
N SER A 911 -1.56 26.47 -14.34
CA SER A 911 -2.13 27.14 -15.51
C SER A 911 -3.62 26.78 -15.70
N PHE A 912 -4.47 27.35 -14.85
CA PHE A 912 -5.93 27.27 -14.97
C PHE A 912 -6.46 28.45 -15.82
N ALA A 913 -7.49 28.23 -16.66
CA ALA A 913 -8.22 29.30 -17.39
C ALA A 913 -9.52 28.81 -18.08
N ASN A 914 -10.48 29.73 -18.26
CA ASN A 914 -11.73 29.58 -19.02
C ASN A 914 -12.58 28.33 -18.70
N ASN A 915 -12.54 27.85 -17.46
CA ASN A 915 -13.34 26.73 -16.99
C ASN A 915 -14.74 27.20 -16.56
N ILE A 916 -15.77 26.38 -16.81
CA ILE A 916 -17.14 26.66 -16.39
C ILE A 916 -17.49 25.74 -15.23
N TYR A 917 -17.71 26.34 -14.07
CA TYR A 917 -18.01 25.68 -12.82
C TYR A 917 -19.50 25.82 -12.49
N PHE A 918 -20.15 24.74 -12.05
CA PHE A 918 -21.57 24.80 -11.67
C PHE A 918 -21.90 23.89 -10.47
N LYS A 919 -22.38 24.50 -9.39
CA LYS A 919 -23.01 23.79 -8.28
C LYS A 919 -24.53 23.86 -8.46
N PRO A 920 -25.25 22.73 -8.63
CA PRO A 920 -26.70 22.71 -8.59
C PRO A 920 -27.22 23.32 -7.28
N ALA A 921 -28.22 24.18 -7.41
CA ALA A 921 -28.63 25.10 -6.37
C ALA A 921 -29.60 24.43 -5.37
N ALA A 922 -29.37 24.65 -4.07
CA ALA A 922 -30.49 24.85 -3.16
C ALA A 922 -31.12 26.21 -3.47
N ASN A 923 -32.29 26.51 -2.93
CA ASN A 923 -32.86 27.84 -3.03
C ASN A 923 -32.58 28.59 -1.70
N PRO A 924 -31.75 29.66 -1.66
CA PRO A 924 -31.10 30.35 -2.78
C PRO A 924 -29.77 29.72 -3.25
N PRO A 925 -29.27 30.04 -4.46
CA PRO A 925 -28.07 29.44 -5.03
C PRO A 925 -26.81 29.63 -4.18
N VAL A 926 -26.03 28.56 -4.05
CA VAL A 926 -24.76 28.52 -3.31
C VAL A 926 -23.61 28.41 -4.31
N SER A 927 -22.68 29.38 -4.27
CA SER A 927 -21.45 29.37 -5.08
C SER A 927 -20.62 28.09 -4.87
N GLY A 928 -19.76 27.78 -5.83
CA GLY A 928 -18.70 26.80 -5.64
C GLY A 928 -17.73 27.26 -4.55
N ARG A 929 -17.27 26.31 -3.74
CA ARG A 929 -16.22 26.50 -2.75
C ARG A 929 -14.93 25.90 -3.31
N TYR A 930 -13.88 26.72 -3.37
CA TYR A 930 -12.57 26.41 -3.92
C TYR A 930 -11.59 26.50 -2.76
N ALA A 931 -10.81 25.46 -2.51
CA ALA A 931 -9.90 25.42 -1.39
C ALA A 931 -8.49 25.02 -1.83
N ASP A 932 -7.49 25.77 -1.39
CA ASP A 932 -6.12 25.28 -1.28
C ASP A 932 -5.81 25.08 0.21
N ARG A 933 -5.80 23.82 0.62
CA ARG A 933 -5.53 23.35 1.99
C ARG A 933 -4.04 23.04 2.21
N ARG A 934 -3.18 23.37 1.23
CA ARG A 934 -1.73 23.35 1.38
C ARG A 934 -1.28 24.64 2.06
N VAL A 935 -0.26 24.55 2.91
CA VAL A 935 0.03 25.57 3.94
C VAL A 935 1.42 26.20 3.81
N ALA A 936 1.67 27.27 4.58
CA ALA A 936 2.83 28.16 4.40
C ALA A 936 4.16 27.39 4.56
N PRO A 937 4.90 27.25 3.45
CA PRO A 937 5.47 28.31 2.65
C PRO A 937 4.90 28.35 1.21
N LEU A 938 3.85 27.56 0.95
CA LEU A 938 3.21 27.42 -0.37
C LEU A 938 2.26 28.56 -0.71
N GLY A 939 1.84 29.29 0.32
CA GLY A 939 0.89 30.39 0.30
C GLY A 939 0.28 30.55 1.68
N THR A 940 -0.75 31.39 1.79
CA THR A 940 -1.61 31.50 2.98
C THR A 940 -2.64 30.38 3.09
N GLY A 941 -2.62 29.42 2.16
CA GLY A 941 -3.80 28.65 1.78
C GLY A 941 -4.88 29.55 1.16
N TYR A 942 -5.99 28.93 0.76
CA TYR A 942 -7.20 29.62 0.32
C TYR A 942 -8.44 28.80 0.66
N ASP A 943 -9.53 29.45 1.03
CA ASP A 943 -10.87 28.84 1.05
C ASP A 943 -11.93 29.92 0.78
N GLY A 944 -12.73 29.74 -0.27
CA GLY A 944 -13.74 30.72 -0.66
C GLY A 944 -14.31 30.51 -2.05
N GLY A 945 -14.92 31.54 -2.63
CA GLY A 945 -15.51 31.51 -3.98
C GLY A 945 -14.50 31.70 -5.11
N LEU A 946 -14.96 31.58 -6.37
CA LEU A 946 -14.13 31.63 -7.57
C LEU A 946 -13.29 32.93 -7.72
N ALA A 947 -13.83 34.07 -7.28
CA ALA A 947 -13.17 35.36 -7.43
C ALA A 947 -11.85 35.47 -6.64
N GLY A 948 -11.83 34.95 -5.41
CA GLY A 948 -10.61 34.90 -4.61
C GLY A 948 -9.66 33.77 -5.05
N TRP A 949 -10.17 32.65 -5.56
CA TRP A 949 -9.35 31.56 -6.11
C TRP A 949 -8.44 32.05 -7.24
N LYS A 950 -9.00 32.82 -8.18
CA LYS A 950 -8.26 33.50 -9.26
C LYS A 950 -7.15 34.40 -8.72
N SER A 951 -7.48 35.23 -7.73
CA SER A 951 -6.53 36.15 -7.09
C SER A 951 -5.44 35.41 -6.30
N TYR A 952 -5.76 34.23 -5.75
CA TYR A 952 -4.84 33.43 -4.95
C TYR A 952 -3.80 32.73 -5.83
N ILE A 953 -4.21 31.97 -6.85
CA ILE A 953 -3.25 31.28 -7.74
C ILE A 953 -2.58 32.21 -8.76
N GLY A 954 -2.93 33.51 -8.77
CA GLY A 954 -2.45 34.48 -9.77
C GLY A 954 -2.91 34.17 -11.20
N GLY A 955 -4.07 33.52 -11.37
CA GLY A 955 -4.48 32.85 -12.61
C GLY A 955 -5.98 32.59 -12.71
N ASP A 956 -6.36 31.54 -13.44
CA ASP A 956 -7.76 31.16 -13.72
C ASP A 956 -8.59 32.26 -14.41
N ALA A 957 -7.94 33.05 -15.27
CA ALA A 957 -8.59 34.06 -16.12
C ALA A 957 -9.68 33.44 -17.01
N GLY A 958 -10.76 34.19 -17.27
CA GLY A 958 -11.87 33.75 -18.11
C GLY A 958 -12.84 32.73 -17.50
N SER A 959 -12.47 32.00 -16.44
CA SER A 959 -13.34 31.01 -15.80
C SER A 959 -14.57 31.64 -15.14
N MET A 960 -15.67 30.91 -14.99
CA MET A 960 -16.92 31.46 -14.43
C MET A 960 -17.77 30.44 -13.68
N GLU A 961 -18.60 30.94 -12.77
CA GLU A 961 -19.67 30.14 -12.15
C GLU A 961 -20.98 30.39 -12.91
N ALA A 962 -21.44 29.39 -13.66
CA ALA A 962 -22.68 29.48 -14.44
C ALA A 962 -23.20 28.08 -14.80
N ASN A 963 -24.53 27.92 -14.89
CA ASN A 963 -25.12 26.69 -15.40
C ASN A 963 -24.72 26.51 -16.88
N PRO A 964 -24.02 25.43 -17.27
CA PRO A 964 -23.59 25.22 -18.66
C PRO A 964 -24.74 24.85 -19.61
N LEU A 965 -25.98 24.68 -19.12
CA LEU A 965 -27.18 24.39 -19.93
C LEU A 965 -26.97 23.25 -20.94
N LEU A 966 -26.28 22.20 -20.53
CA LEU A 966 -26.04 21.02 -21.38
C LEU A 966 -27.30 20.14 -21.43
N ASP A 967 -27.58 19.58 -22.60
CA ASP A 967 -28.51 18.46 -22.71
C ASP A 967 -27.92 17.20 -22.03
N SER A 968 -28.74 16.48 -21.27
CA SER A 968 -28.29 15.35 -20.44
C SER A 968 -28.00 14.05 -21.22
N THR A 969 -28.30 14.01 -22.52
CA THR A 969 -28.12 12.82 -23.38
C THR A 969 -26.97 12.97 -24.36
N SER A 970 -26.87 14.15 -25.00
CA SER A 970 -25.86 14.51 -26.00
C SER A 970 -24.69 15.31 -25.45
N TYR A 971 -24.83 15.89 -24.24
CA TYR A 971 -23.87 16.80 -23.59
C TYR A 971 -23.55 18.07 -24.38
N MET A 972 -24.37 18.39 -25.38
CA MET A 972 -24.23 19.60 -26.18
C MET A 972 -24.73 20.83 -25.40
N PRO A 973 -24.03 21.98 -25.49
CA PRO A 973 -24.54 23.26 -25.01
C PRO A 973 -25.87 23.65 -25.67
N GLY A 974 -26.89 23.93 -24.85
CA GLY A 974 -28.18 24.45 -25.30
C GLY A 974 -28.13 25.93 -25.71
N ALA A 975 -29.22 26.41 -26.32
CA ALA A 975 -29.32 27.80 -26.75
C ALA A 975 -29.16 28.78 -25.57
N GLY A 976 -28.25 29.75 -25.70
CA GLY A 976 -27.91 30.69 -24.63
C GLY A 976 -26.96 30.15 -23.56
N SER A 977 -26.37 28.96 -23.76
CA SER A 977 -25.37 28.41 -22.84
C SER A 977 -24.12 29.29 -22.72
N PRO A 978 -23.56 29.47 -21.51
CA PRO A 978 -22.26 30.11 -21.31
C PRO A 978 -21.09 29.25 -21.82
N ALA A 979 -21.34 28.00 -22.24
CA ALA A 979 -20.33 27.13 -22.85
C ALA A 979 -20.19 27.33 -24.37
N THR A 980 -21.12 28.03 -25.04
CA THR A 980 -21.10 28.21 -26.50
C THR A 980 -20.19 29.37 -26.91
N ARG A 981 -19.08 29.05 -27.60
CA ARG A 981 -18.14 29.99 -28.25
C ARG A 981 -17.53 31.04 -27.32
N THR A 982 -17.35 30.70 -26.04
CA THR A 982 -16.87 31.59 -24.97
C THR A 982 -15.38 31.45 -24.63
N VAL A 983 -14.70 30.38 -25.06
CA VAL A 983 -13.33 30.06 -24.60
C VAL A 983 -12.32 30.02 -25.77
N PRO A 984 -11.06 30.42 -25.58
CA PRO A 984 -10.06 30.47 -26.65
C PRO A 984 -9.67 29.06 -27.12
N ARG A 985 -9.37 28.91 -28.42
CA ARG A 985 -8.85 27.65 -28.96
C ARG A 985 -7.49 27.29 -28.36
N LEU A 986 -7.31 26.01 -28.03
CA LEU A 986 -6.04 25.42 -27.58
C LEU A 986 -5.49 24.47 -28.67
N GLU A 987 -4.17 24.41 -28.83
CA GLU A 987 -3.50 23.53 -29.80
C GLU A 987 -3.62 22.06 -29.36
N GLU A 988 -3.51 21.85 -28.05
CA GLU A 988 -3.62 20.60 -27.33
C GLU A 988 -5.00 19.93 -27.50
N ALA A 989 -6.00 20.67 -27.97
CA ALA A 989 -7.37 20.20 -28.26
C ALA A 989 -7.90 20.74 -29.61
N SER A 990 -7.16 20.53 -30.69
CA SER A 990 -7.53 21.00 -32.04
C SER A 990 -8.86 20.44 -32.60
N MET A 991 -9.32 19.30 -32.07
CA MET A 991 -10.59 18.61 -32.38
C MET A 991 -11.53 18.56 -31.15
N ASP A 992 -12.76 18.08 -31.32
CA ASP A 992 -13.76 17.87 -30.26
C ASP A 992 -13.93 16.39 -29.85
N PHE A 993 -15.00 16.06 -29.10
CA PHE A 993 -15.39 14.70 -28.74
C PHE A 993 -15.64 13.80 -29.96
N SER A 994 -16.34 14.31 -30.97
CA SER A 994 -16.65 13.57 -32.21
C SER A 994 -15.44 13.42 -33.15
N GLY A 995 -14.33 14.12 -32.89
CA GLY A 995 -13.16 14.18 -33.76
C GLY A 995 -13.29 15.21 -34.88
N MET A 996 -14.27 16.11 -34.81
CA MET A 996 -14.44 17.23 -35.72
C MET A 996 -13.48 18.36 -35.33
N TYR A 997 -12.95 19.09 -36.32
CA TYR A 997 -12.13 20.27 -36.06
C TYR A 997 -12.96 21.37 -35.39
N ARG A 998 -12.46 21.92 -34.28
CA ARG A 998 -13.00 23.15 -33.71
C ARG A 998 -12.83 24.29 -34.74
N GLY A 999 -13.84 25.13 -34.90
CA GLY A 999 -13.95 26.05 -36.05
C GLY A 999 -12.92 27.19 -36.09
N PRO A 1000 -12.82 27.94 -37.21
CA PRO A 1000 -11.86 29.04 -37.37
C PRO A 1000 -12.40 30.43 -37.02
N VAL A 1001 -13.67 30.57 -36.61
CA VAL A 1001 -14.33 31.88 -36.50
C VAL A 1001 -13.95 32.59 -35.20
N GLY A 1002 -13.13 33.65 -35.30
CA GLY A 1002 -12.85 34.58 -34.20
C GLY A 1002 -11.89 34.07 -33.12
N GLY A 1003 -11.31 32.88 -33.27
CA GLY A 1003 -10.34 32.30 -32.31
C GLY A 1003 -10.96 31.66 -31.05
N LEU A 1004 -12.29 31.72 -30.91
CA LEU A 1004 -13.04 31.10 -29.82
C LEU A 1004 -13.67 29.75 -30.24
N THR A 1005 -13.99 28.94 -29.26
CA THR A 1005 -14.62 27.61 -29.36
C THR A 1005 -15.55 27.40 -28.16
N ASP A 1006 -16.36 26.35 -28.21
CA ASP A 1006 -17.16 25.91 -27.06
C ASP A 1006 -16.27 25.29 -25.97
N ALA A 1007 -16.67 25.48 -24.71
CA ALA A 1007 -16.09 24.84 -23.55
C ALA A 1007 -16.50 23.37 -23.44
N GLY A 1008 -15.68 22.56 -22.78
CA GLY A 1008 -15.92 21.12 -22.63
C GLY A 1008 -15.69 20.33 -23.92
N ALA A 1009 -16.13 19.07 -23.88
CA ALA A 1009 -15.75 18.05 -24.85
C ALA A 1009 -16.49 18.13 -26.19
N VAL A 1010 -17.80 18.39 -26.18
CA VAL A 1010 -18.65 18.34 -27.37
C VAL A 1010 -18.84 19.75 -27.94
N LEU A 1011 -18.82 19.88 -29.28
CA LEU A 1011 -19.25 21.11 -29.94
C LEU A 1011 -20.77 21.20 -30.08
N SER A 1012 -21.30 22.42 -29.96
CA SER A 1012 -22.54 22.82 -30.61
C SER A 1012 -22.34 22.96 -32.12
N GLY A 1013 -23.37 22.62 -32.90
CA GLY A 1013 -23.33 22.59 -34.38
C GLY A 1013 -23.14 23.94 -35.07
#